data_AF-A0A970YTZ4-F1
#
_entry.id   AF-A0A970YTZ4-F1
#
_cell.length_a   1.000
_cell.length_b   1.000
_cell.length_c   1.000
_cell.angle_alpha   90.00
_cell.angle_beta   90.00
_cell.angle_gamma   90.00
#
_symmetry.space_group_name_H-M   'P 1'
#
loop_
_entity.id
_entity.type
_entity.pdbx_description
1 polymer ?
#
loop_
_entity_poly.entity_id
_entity_poly.type
_entity_poly.pdbx_seq_one_letter_code
_entity_poly.pdbx_strand_id
1 'polypeptide(L)'
;MTKIDKWGKISIVVLLTLTLLLTNFNFFNPVVYADAPLRLVVDGKDVTSTALPVIQNARTLVPLRVIAEQLGSVVSWNDKDRTVLIEKDNQSIKLKIDSRLIQSDKGGKQYFLSDVAPVIIGDRTYVPLRLIGNMLGFGVDWSEAKRLVSVDSGKPASFTPFFDIKIQNISNGQTITEKNVLRISASDQTLKNAKEIKYILMNPATYKGDVIARGNRIDGQYSWLPKLNQRGETVLIAAVYDSNGKFIAGDAVHVKVNVVPKVCLKGVAPEQIISETISIGADLNFVASYIKYEIQNLDKGTSTLTSESDPYGLYKWSPQFENNGNIGFKVIAYDENGKPYESDTIAAKIQVTKQLSLTGVKAGQTIDKAVSLLASRNFGVSETEYFMKDKSTGKETTIAKIPWGSYKWFPGPEVSGDKDIFVRVKDGAGNVYVSPPISVKLPGKAKVLIEGIGPKQVVTAPVKLKATSNVKLDSVNYVVTNQSTGVKKVIASGQDPSVEFTYSPSSSGNYLIHVEGSYGGTKVLSEQIPYKVYLEKTYGPKPVVEKSQFMGLASGMARRSWESTGMSAALQTAQAILETGWGQSVPVDKYSGKFSSNLFGIKGKGPAGSVISNTWEEYNGTTFRIDAEFRAYNNISESWNDHKKLLLEKERYGIFRDVMHDSTLGAWAIRRAGYATDSQYPIKLMNIIKQYNLQELDKISI
;
A
#
# COMPACT_ATOMS: atom_id res chain seq x y z
N MET A 1 23.18 -27.05 82.28
CA MET A 1 24.18 -26.79 83.32
C MET A 1 25.55 -27.12 82.75
N THR A 2 26.48 -26.13 82.73
CA THR A 2 27.95 -26.21 82.95
C THR A 2 28.77 -27.34 82.28
N LYS A 3 29.99 -27.21 81.79
CA LYS A 3 31.07 -26.20 81.62
C LYS A 3 32.15 -27.01 80.85
N ILE A 4 32.77 -26.47 79.79
CA ILE A 4 34.16 -25.97 79.76
C ILE A 4 35.25 -26.98 80.19
N ASP A 5 36.33 -26.93 79.39
CA ASP A 5 37.71 -27.44 79.60
C ASP A 5 37.96 -28.93 79.28
N LYS A 6 39.06 -29.35 78.65
CA LYS A 6 40.30 -28.68 78.22
C LYS A 6 41.04 -29.63 77.27
N TRP A 7 41.57 -29.07 76.18
CA TRP A 7 42.93 -29.20 75.67
C TRP A 7 43.75 -30.47 75.95
N GLY A 8 44.33 -31.03 74.88
CA GLY A 8 45.69 -31.54 74.93
C GLY A 8 45.89 -32.88 74.24
N LYS A 9 46.62 -32.83 73.13
CA LYS A 9 47.27 -33.96 72.43
C LYS A 9 46.32 -34.77 71.54
N ILE A 10 46.41 -34.49 70.24
CA ILE A 10 46.76 -35.41 69.14
C ILE A 10 46.42 -34.64 67.85
N SER A 11 47.19 -33.59 67.59
CA SER A 11 47.55 -33.26 66.21
C SER A 11 48.53 -34.34 65.77
N ILE A 12 48.45 -34.79 64.50
CA ILE A 12 49.23 -35.90 63.90
C ILE A 12 48.54 -37.27 64.01
N VAL A 13 47.30 -37.42 63.51
CA VAL A 13 46.84 -38.68 62.85
C VAL A 13 45.79 -38.40 61.76
N VAL A 14 45.01 -37.31 61.82
CA VAL A 14 43.92 -37.06 60.83
C VAL A 14 44.39 -36.31 59.56
N LEU A 15 45.65 -35.90 59.46
CA LEU A 15 46.20 -35.23 58.25
C LEU A 15 46.87 -36.19 57.24
N LEU A 16 46.80 -37.51 57.46
CA LEU A 16 47.49 -38.52 56.63
C LEU A 16 46.56 -39.55 55.97
N THR A 17 45.25 -39.42 56.11
CA THR A 17 44.25 -40.23 55.38
C THR A 17 43.41 -39.42 54.39
N LEU A 18 43.67 -38.13 54.20
CA LEU A 18 43.02 -37.26 53.20
C LEU A 18 43.92 -36.86 52.02
N THR A 19 45.10 -37.48 51.89
CA THR A 19 46.09 -37.20 50.83
C THR A 19 46.43 -38.41 49.94
N LEU A 20 45.68 -39.52 50.07
CA LEU A 20 45.91 -40.73 49.26
C LEU A 20 44.63 -41.32 48.62
N LEU A 21 43.70 -40.46 48.18
CA LEU A 21 42.56 -40.88 47.34
C LEU A 21 42.19 -39.80 46.29
N LEU A 22 43.20 -39.18 45.69
CA LEU A 22 43.07 -38.20 44.60
C LEU A 22 44.06 -38.49 43.46
N THR A 23 44.13 -39.73 42.98
CA THR A 23 44.85 -40.06 41.74
C THR A 23 44.15 -41.20 40.99
N ASN A 24 42.96 -40.94 40.44
CA ASN A 24 42.38 -41.68 39.33
C ASN A 24 41.25 -40.85 38.69
N PHE A 25 41.57 -39.65 38.22
CA PHE A 25 40.87 -39.07 37.08
C PHE A 25 41.87 -39.09 35.93
N ASN A 26 41.72 -40.07 35.05
CA ASN A 26 42.27 -39.99 33.70
C ASN A 26 41.66 -38.74 33.06
N PHE A 27 42.41 -37.64 33.08
CA PHE A 27 42.20 -36.57 32.12
C PHE A 27 42.47 -37.19 30.74
N PHE A 28 41.41 -37.55 30.02
CA PHE A 28 41.45 -37.54 28.58
C PHE A 28 41.78 -36.09 28.18
N ASN A 29 43.05 -35.79 27.99
CA ASN A 29 43.44 -34.65 27.19
C ASN A 29 42.96 -34.97 25.78
N PRO A 30 41.96 -34.27 25.20
CA PRO A 30 41.80 -34.34 23.77
C PRO A 30 43.12 -33.83 23.18
N VAL A 31 43.86 -34.72 22.52
CA VAL A 31 44.94 -34.30 21.63
C VAL A 31 44.24 -33.53 20.53
N VAL A 32 44.26 -32.20 20.64
CA VAL A 32 43.90 -31.32 19.55
C VAL A 32 45.04 -31.42 18.54
N TYR A 33 44.89 -32.31 17.55
CA TYR A 33 45.72 -32.24 16.36
C TYR A 33 45.41 -30.92 15.67
N ALA A 34 46.37 -30.00 15.65
CA ALA A 34 46.30 -28.83 14.77
C ALA A 34 46.28 -29.34 13.33
N ASP A 35 45.24 -28.98 12.59
CA ASP A 35 45.13 -29.33 11.17
C ASP A 35 46.35 -28.77 10.41
N ALA A 36 46.84 -29.49 9.40
CA ALA A 36 48.04 -29.08 8.66
C ALA A 36 47.82 -27.69 8.03
N PRO A 37 48.81 -26.77 8.07
CA PRO A 37 48.64 -25.43 7.54
C PRO A 37 48.32 -25.47 6.04
N LEU A 38 47.39 -24.60 5.60
CA LEU A 38 47.05 -24.44 4.19
C LEU A 38 48.28 -24.04 3.39
N ARG A 39 48.53 -24.74 2.27
CA ARG A 39 49.57 -24.38 1.32
C ARG A 39 48.96 -23.87 0.02
N LEU A 40 49.60 -22.88 -0.58
CA LEU A 40 49.25 -22.32 -1.88
C LEU A 40 50.49 -22.32 -2.78
N VAL A 41 50.37 -23.02 -3.91
CA VAL A 41 51.38 -23.10 -4.95
C VAL A 41 50.80 -22.50 -6.23
N VAL A 42 51.55 -21.59 -6.86
CA VAL A 42 51.20 -20.97 -8.15
C VAL A 42 52.36 -21.23 -9.12
N ASP A 43 52.09 -21.91 -10.23
CA ASP A 43 53.09 -22.30 -11.24
C ASP A 43 54.33 -23.00 -10.64
N GLY A 44 54.08 -23.93 -9.71
CA GLY A 44 55.13 -24.67 -8.99
C GLY A 44 55.85 -23.88 -7.88
N LYS A 45 55.59 -22.58 -7.73
CA LYS A 45 56.16 -21.74 -6.68
C LYS A 45 55.26 -21.73 -5.43
N ASP A 46 55.81 -22.13 -4.28
CA ASP A 46 55.12 -22.00 -3.00
C ASP A 46 55.06 -20.52 -2.57
N VAL A 47 53.85 -20.00 -2.43
CA VAL A 47 53.57 -18.59 -2.10
C VAL A 47 52.77 -18.47 -0.82
N THR A 48 52.70 -19.55 -0.04
CA THR A 48 51.91 -19.64 1.20
C THR A 48 52.25 -18.53 2.18
N SER A 49 53.53 -18.23 2.37
CA SER A 49 54.01 -17.21 3.33
C SER A 49 53.59 -15.78 2.96
N THR A 50 53.34 -15.52 1.68
CA THR A 50 52.93 -14.20 1.18
C THR A 50 51.45 -14.14 0.78
N ALA A 51 50.77 -15.27 0.65
CA ALA A 51 49.36 -15.39 0.31
C ALA A 51 48.64 -16.48 1.12
N LEU A 52 48.50 -16.25 2.43
CA LEU A 52 47.84 -17.20 3.34
C LEU A 52 46.38 -17.46 2.93
N PRO A 53 46.01 -18.68 2.50
CA PRO A 53 44.63 -19.03 2.22
C PRO A 53 43.83 -19.13 3.53
N VAL A 54 42.55 -18.79 3.48
CA VAL A 54 41.62 -18.95 4.62
C VAL A 54 40.41 -19.76 4.18
N ILE A 55 39.85 -20.58 5.07
CA ILE A 55 38.59 -21.27 4.80
C ILE A 55 37.46 -20.51 5.48
N GLN A 56 36.47 -20.11 4.69
CA GLN A 56 35.24 -19.49 5.18
C GLN A 56 34.05 -20.14 4.46
N ASN A 57 33.05 -20.58 5.23
CA ASN A 57 31.84 -21.24 4.70
C ASN A 57 32.13 -22.40 3.73
N ALA A 58 33.10 -23.26 4.08
CA ALA A 58 33.55 -24.37 3.23
C ALA A 58 34.06 -23.93 1.84
N ARG A 59 34.64 -22.73 1.75
CA ARG A 59 35.36 -22.22 0.58
C ARG A 59 36.74 -21.75 0.98
N THR A 60 37.74 -22.14 0.19
CA THR A 60 39.09 -21.62 0.31
C THR A 60 39.16 -20.27 -0.39
N LEU A 61 39.32 -19.23 0.41
CA LEU A 61 39.54 -17.86 -0.05
C LEU A 61 41.04 -17.57 -0.06
N VAL A 62 41.47 -16.77 -1.03
CA VAL A 62 42.88 -16.45 -1.24
C VAL A 62 43.06 -14.96 -1.53
N PRO A 63 44.22 -14.37 -1.17
CA PRO A 63 44.53 -12.98 -1.49
C PRO A 63 44.57 -12.76 -3.00
N LEU A 64 43.58 -12.03 -3.51
CA LEU A 64 43.37 -11.83 -4.94
C LEU A 64 44.60 -11.23 -5.64
N ARG A 65 45.14 -10.15 -5.07
CA ARG A 65 46.24 -9.38 -5.66
C ARG A 65 47.48 -10.25 -5.88
N VAL A 66 47.88 -11.00 -4.86
CA VAL A 66 49.12 -11.80 -4.89
C VAL A 66 49.06 -12.86 -5.99
N ILE A 67 47.93 -13.54 -6.14
CA ILE A 67 47.76 -14.57 -7.17
C ILE A 67 47.63 -13.94 -8.55
N ALA A 68 46.80 -12.91 -8.70
CA ALA A 68 46.56 -12.27 -9.99
C ALA A 68 47.82 -11.63 -10.58
N GLU A 69 48.62 -10.94 -9.76
CA GLU A 69 49.89 -10.32 -10.17
C GLU A 69 50.97 -11.37 -10.49
N GLN A 70 51.05 -12.47 -9.75
CA GLN A 70 51.95 -13.60 -10.10
C GLN A 70 51.60 -14.23 -11.43
N LEU A 71 50.32 -14.23 -11.80
CA LEU A 71 49.83 -14.70 -13.09
C LEU A 71 49.90 -13.62 -14.18
N GLY A 72 50.58 -12.49 -13.95
CA GLY A 72 50.81 -11.44 -14.94
C GLY A 72 49.64 -10.47 -15.14
N SER A 73 48.71 -10.38 -14.19
CA SER A 73 47.61 -9.39 -14.23
C SER A 73 47.98 -8.13 -13.46
N VAL A 74 47.40 -6.99 -13.84
CA VAL A 74 47.45 -5.73 -13.07
C VAL A 74 46.20 -5.63 -12.20
N VAL A 75 46.37 -5.26 -10.93
CA VAL A 75 45.26 -5.14 -9.97
C VAL A 75 45.17 -3.73 -9.41
N SER A 76 44.06 -3.06 -9.72
CA SER A 76 43.77 -1.68 -9.31
C SER A 76 42.65 -1.64 -8.28
N TRP A 77 42.80 -0.81 -7.24
CA TRP A 77 41.79 -0.59 -6.20
C TRP A 77 41.18 0.80 -6.35
N ASN A 78 39.85 0.87 -6.29
CA ASN A 78 39.11 2.12 -6.15
C ASN A 78 38.43 2.13 -4.77
N ASP A 79 38.94 3.02 -3.91
CA ASP A 79 38.52 3.15 -2.52
C ASP A 79 37.08 3.66 -2.37
N LYS A 80 36.73 4.71 -3.12
CA LYS A 80 35.41 5.35 -3.10
C LYS A 80 34.29 4.36 -3.40
N ASP A 81 34.50 3.52 -4.41
CA ASP A 81 33.50 2.56 -4.86
C ASP A 81 33.65 1.18 -4.19
N ARG A 82 34.73 0.98 -3.42
CA ARG A 82 35.16 -0.32 -2.88
C ARG A 82 35.19 -1.40 -3.97
N THR A 83 35.87 -1.10 -5.08
CA THR A 83 35.96 -2.00 -6.24
C THR A 83 37.40 -2.36 -6.57
N VAL A 84 37.61 -3.59 -7.02
CA VAL A 84 38.87 -4.04 -7.60
C VAL A 84 38.67 -4.25 -9.10
N LEU A 85 39.61 -3.74 -9.89
CA LEU A 85 39.72 -4.00 -11.31
C LEU A 85 40.96 -4.87 -11.54
N ILE A 86 40.79 -5.96 -12.27
CA ILE A 86 41.88 -6.86 -12.67
C ILE A 86 41.96 -6.79 -14.19
N GLU A 87 43.15 -6.49 -14.69
CA GLU A 87 43.42 -6.35 -16.11
C GLU A 87 44.51 -7.33 -16.51
N LYS A 88 44.24 -8.13 -17.53
CA LYS A 88 45.23 -9.01 -18.13
C LYS A 88 45.01 -9.01 -19.63
N ASP A 89 46.08 -8.72 -20.37
CA ASP A 89 46.02 -8.49 -21.82
C ASP A 89 44.97 -7.43 -22.17
N ASN A 90 43.93 -7.79 -22.93
CA ASN A 90 42.79 -6.92 -23.30
C ASN A 90 41.48 -7.31 -22.57
N GLN A 91 41.58 -8.00 -21.43
CA GLN A 91 40.42 -8.44 -20.65
C GLN A 91 40.41 -7.75 -19.30
N SER A 92 39.23 -7.28 -18.90
CA SER A 92 39.00 -6.64 -17.61
C SER A 92 37.96 -7.42 -16.82
N ILE A 93 38.21 -7.52 -15.51
CA ILE A 93 37.28 -8.13 -14.56
C ILE A 93 37.13 -7.19 -13.37
N LYS A 94 35.89 -6.79 -13.11
CA LYS A 94 35.56 -5.85 -12.05
C LYS A 94 34.70 -6.54 -10.99
N LEU A 95 35.11 -6.36 -9.74
CA LEU A 95 34.44 -6.91 -8.57
C LEU A 95 34.27 -5.82 -7.50
N LYS A 96 33.18 -5.92 -6.74
CA LYS A 96 32.88 -5.02 -5.62
C LYS A 96 32.93 -5.81 -4.33
N ILE A 97 33.55 -5.24 -3.30
CA ILE A 97 33.56 -5.83 -1.97
C ILE A 97 32.12 -5.97 -1.46
N ASP A 98 31.84 -7.10 -0.82
CA ASP A 98 30.54 -7.48 -0.28
C ASP A 98 29.44 -7.69 -1.34
N SER A 99 29.78 -7.81 -2.64
CA SER A 99 28.83 -8.20 -3.69
C SER A 99 29.24 -9.46 -4.44
N ARG A 100 28.26 -10.31 -4.72
CA ARG A 100 28.42 -11.54 -5.53
C ARG A 100 28.48 -11.25 -7.02
N LEU A 101 28.06 -10.07 -7.47
CA LEU A 101 28.02 -9.71 -8.88
C LEU A 101 29.42 -9.39 -9.40
N ILE A 102 29.86 -10.13 -10.41
CA ILE A 102 31.14 -9.94 -11.09
C ILE A 102 30.88 -9.50 -12.52
N GLN A 103 31.60 -8.47 -12.98
CA GLN A 103 31.61 -8.04 -14.37
C GLN A 103 32.85 -8.58 -15.07
N SER A 104 32.68 -9.12 -16.27
CA SER A 104 33.77 -9.55 -17.15
C SER A 104 33.54 -9.00 -18.55
N ASP A 105 34.60 -8.50 -19.19
CA ASP A 105 34.54 -8.06 -20.60
C ASP A 105 35.06 -9.13 -21.58
N LYS A 106 35.43 -10.31 -21.06
CA LYS A 106 35.85 -11.47 -21.87
C LYS A 106 34.71 -11.95 -22.76
N GLY A 107 34.88 -11.83 -24.09
CA GLY A 107 33.84 -12.18 -25.05
C GLY A 107 32.68 -11.18 -25.10
N GLY A 108 32.93 -9.93 -24.71
CA GLY A 108 31.93 -8.88 -24.57
C GLY A 108 31.50 -8.69 -23.11
N LYS A 109 30.67 -7.67 -22.86
CA LYS A 109 30.21 -7.33 -21.52
C LYS A 109 29.28 -8.41 -20.97
N GLN A 110 29.71 -9.06 -19.90
CA GLN A 110 29.02 -10.17 -19.25
C GLN A 110 29.04 -10.02 -17.73
N TYR A 111 28.08 -10.68 -17.09
CA TYR A 111 27.99 -10.74 -15.64
C TYR A 111 27.71 -12.17 -15.18
N PHE A 112 28.22 -12.50 -14.00
CA PHE A 112 27.91 -13.75 -13.32
C PHE A 112 27.94 -13.55 -11.81
N LEU A 113 27.41 -14.52 -11.07
CA LEU A 113 27.44 -14.51 -9.61
C LEU A 113 28.53 -15.44 -9.08
N SER A 114 29.30 -14.96 -8.11
CA SER A 114 30.17 -15.80 -7.28
C SER A 114 29.39 -16.39 -6.10
N ASP A 115 29.83 -17.56 -5.63
CA ASP A 115 29.23 -18.21 -4.46
C ASP A 115 29.59 -17.55 -3.13
N VAL A 116 30.73 -16.88 -3.06
CA VAL A 116 31.11 -16.01 -1.95
C VAL A 116 31.53 -14.65 -2.51
N ALA A 117 30.96 -13.58 -1.94
CA ALA A 117 31.34 -12.23 -2.30
C ALA A 117 32.83 -11.97 -1.95
N PRO A 118 33.55 -11.14 -2.72
CA PRO A 118 34.86 -10.64 -2.32
C PRO A 118 34.79 -9.93 -0.97
N VAL A 119 35.71 -10.23 -0.07
CA VAL A 119 35.77 -9.64 1.28
C VAL A 119 37.14 -9.04 1.54
N ILE A 120 37.21 -8.09 2.47
CA ILE A 120 38.48 -7.58 2.98
C ILE A 120 38.81 -8.31 4.28
N ILE A 121 39.99 -8.92 4.36
CA ILE A 121 40.53 -9.52 5.58
C ILE A 121 41.89 -8.88 5.84
N GLY A 122 42.00 -8.13 6.93
CA GLY A 122 43.12 -7.22 7.15
C GLY A 122 43.13 -6.11 6.10
N ASP A 123 44.22 -6.02 5.34
CA ASP A 123 44.48 -5.03 4.29
C ASP A 123 44.34 -5.60 2.87
N ARG A 124 43.82 -6.83 2.74
CA ARG A 124 43.80 -7.58 1.46
C ARG A 124 42.39 -7.99 1.06
N THR A 125 42.14 -7.95 -0.24
CA THR A 125 40.95 -8.53 -0.85
C THR A 125 41.10 -10.04 -0.99
N TYR A 126 40.16 -10.79 -0.42
CA TYR A 126 40.07 -12.24 -0.53
C TYR A 126 38.89 -12.62 -1.42
N VAL A 127 39.12 -13.61 -2.28
CA VAL A 127 38.12 -14.16 -3.20
C VAL A 127 38.16 -15.68 -3.16
N PRO A 128 37.07 -16.37 -3.55
CA PRO A 128 37.11 -17.81 -3.79
C PRO A 128 38.19 -18.14 -4.80
N LEU A 129 38.98 -19.16 -4.50
CA LEU A 129 40.00 -19.62 -5.42
C LEU A 129 39.43 -20.00 -6.80
N ARG A 130 38.24 -20.64 -6.83
CA ARG A 130 37.52 -20.95 -8.07
C ARG A 130 37.18 -19.70 -8.90
N LEU A 131 36.97 -18.57 -8.24
CA LEU A 131 36.71 -17.30 -8.91
C LEU A 131 37.93 -16.88 -9.72
N ILE A 132 39.13 -16.99 -9.16
CA ILE A 132 40.37 -16.69 -9.90
C ILE A 132 40.53 -17.61 -11.11
N GLY A 133 40.31 -18.92 -10.94
CA GLY A 133 40.37 -19.87 -12.06
C GLY A 133 39.37 -19.55 -13.18
N ASN A 134 38.10 -19.31 -12.84
CA ASN A 134 37.06 -18.91 -13.78
C ASN A 134 37.36 -17.58 -14.49
N MET A 135 37.97 -16.63 -13.76
CA MET A 135 38.28 -15.29 -14.24
C MET A 135 39.49 -15.29 -15.18
N LEU A 136 40.58 -15.94 -14.79
CA LEU A 136 41.86 -15.88 -15.50
C LEU A 136 42.07 -17.05 -16.48
N GLY A 137 41.24 -18.09 -16.44
CA GLY A 137 41.26 -19.20 -17.39
C GLY A 137 42.29 -20.28 -17.09
N PHE A 138 42.67 -20.45 -15.82
CA PHE A 138 43.71 -21.40 -15.39
C PHE A 138 43.15 -22.52 -14.52
N GLY A 139 43.82 -23.66 -14.59
CA GLY A 139 43.53 -24.85 -13.81
C GLY A 139 43.80 -24.60 -12.34
N VAL A 140 42.82 -24.98 -11.51
CA VAL A 140 42.92 -24.90 -10.07
C VAL A 140 42.62 -26.29 -9.51
N ASP A 141 43.55 -26.84 -8.75
CA ASP A 141 43.43 -28.14 -8.10
C ASP A 141 43.52 -27.98 -6.58
N TRP A 142 42.61 -28.64 -5.84
CA TRP A 142 42.61 -28.70 -4.37
C TRP A 142 42.90 -30.13 -3.92
N SER A 143 43.91 -30.31 -3.08
CA SER A 143 44.24 -31.58 -2.44
C SER A 143 43.94 -31.49 -0.95
N GLU A 144 42.85 -32.13 -0.52
CA GLU A 144 42.46 -32.20 0.89
C GLU A 144 43.53 -32.91 1.73
N ALA A 145 44.02 -34.07 1.28
CA ALA A 145 45.05 -34.84 1.98
C ALA A 145 46.36 -34.08 2.22
N LYS A 146 46.72 -33.15 1.32
CA LYS A 146 47.93 -32.33 1.42
C LYS A 146 47.65 -30.90 1.91
N ARG A 147 46.38 -30.56 2.14
CA ARG A 147 45.90 -29.20 2.39
C ARG A 147 46.50 -28.17 1.42
N LEU A 148 46.62 -28.56 0.16
CA LEU A 148 47.35 -27.85 -0.89
C LEU A 148 46.39 -27.33 -1.95
N VAL A 149 46.44 -26.03 -2.18
CA VAL A 149 45.92 -25.38 -3.38
C VAL A 149 47.04 -25.29 -4.41
N SER A 150 46.80 -25.79 -5.62
CA SER A 150 47.69 -25.60 -6.77
C SER A 150 46.98 -24.81 -7.86
N VAL A 151 47.61 -23.75 -8.34
CA VAL A 151 47.23 -23.00 -9.53
C VAL A 151 48.28 -23.27 -10.60
N ASP A 152 47.83 -23.70 -11.78
CA ASP A 152 48.69 -24.02 -12.92
C ASP A 152 48.23 -23.20 -14.14
N SER A 153 49.02 -22.18 -14.49
CA SER A 153 48.76 -21.30 -15.61
C SER A 153 48.98 -21.96 -16.98
N GLY A 154 49.73 -23.07 -17.02
CA GLY A 154 49.95 -23.89 -18.21
C GLY A 154 48.78 -24.82 -18.52
N LYS A 155 47.85 -25.02 -17.58
CA LYS A 155 46.65 -25.85 -17.73
C LYS A 155 45.43 -24.96 -17.98
N PRO A 156 44.99 -24.74 -19.23
CA PRO A 156 43.82 -23.91 -19.50
C PRO A 156 42.55 -24.55 -18.91
N ALA A 157 41.68 -23.72 -18.33
CA ALA A 157 40.38 -24.14 -17.81
C ALA A 157 39.26 -23.30 -18.43
N SER A 158 38.13 -23.95 -18.75
CA SER A 158 36.93 -23.27 -19.20
C SER A 158 36.12 -22.72 -18.03
N PHE A 159 35.36 -21.65 -18.28
CA PHE A 159 34.45 -21.10 -17.29
C PHE A 159 33.40 -22.13 -16.89
N THR A 160 33.32 -22.43 -15.60
CA THR A 160 32.29 -23.32 -15.05
C THR A 160 31.38 -22.51 -14.13
N PRO A 161 30.07 -22.37 -14.42
CA PRO A 161 29.14 -21.62 -13.57
C PRO A 161 29.18 -22.03 -12.10
N PHE A 162 29.15 -21.05 -11.19
CA PHE A 162 29.10 -21.31 -9.74
C PHE A 162 27.82 -22.03 -9.31
N PHE A 163 26.75 -21.84 -10.07
CA PHE A 163 25.43 -22.34 -9.77
C PHE A 163 24.82 -23.02 -10.99
N ASP A 164 24.06 -24.07 -10.73
CA ASP A 164 23.29 -24.79 -11.72
C ASP A 164 21.86 -24.23 -11.79
N ILE A 165 21.79 -23.01 -12.32
CA ILE A 165 20.60 -22.21 -12.51
C ILE A 165 20.81 -21.29 -13.71
N LYS A 166 19.78 -21.12 -14.54
CA LYS A 166 19.83 -20.26 -15.73
C LYS A 166 18.55 -19.49 -15.94
N ILE A 167 18.65 -18.18 -16.11
CA ILE A 167 17.55 -17.35 -16.61
C ILE A 167 17.18 -17.84 -18.01
N GLN A 168 15.88 -17.98 -18.26
CA GLN A 168 15.35 -18.41 -19.55
C GLN A 168 14.72 -17.23 -20.28
N ASN A 169 14.62 -17.34 -21.62
CA ASN A 169 13.94 -16.39 -22.50
C ASN A 169 14.50 -14.96 -22.51
N ILE A 170 15.62 -14.72 -21.80
CA ILE A 170 16.36 -13.45 -21.82
C ILE A 170 17.83 -13.74 -22.08
N SER A 171 18.34 -13.21 -23.18
CA SER A 171 19.72 -13.41 -23.63
C SER A 171 20.63 -12.25 -23.21
N ASN A 172 21.94 -12.52 -23.09
CA ASN A 172 22.92 -11.48 -22.78
C ASN A 172 22.93 -10.38 -23.85
N GLY A 173 22.81 -9.12 -23.41
CA GLY A 173 22.72 -7.95 -24.29
C GLY A 173 21.33 -7.69 -24.87
N GLN A 174 20.30 -8.48 -24.51
CA GLN A 174 18.95 -8.27 -25.01
C GLN A 174 18.41 -6.90 -24.60
N THR A 175 17.74 -6.23 -25.54
CA THR A 175 17.00 -5.00 -25.27
C THR A 175 15.58 -5.32 -24.81
N ILE A 176 15.21 -4.81 -23.65
CA ILE A 176 13.88 -4.93 -23.05
C ILE A 176 13.05 -3.70 -23.45
N THR A 177 11.99 -3.94 -24.22
CA THR A 177 11.13 -2.89 -24.78
C THR A 177 9.68 -2.95 -24.29
N GLU A 178 9.27 -4.05 -23.67
CA GLU A 178 7.89 -4.31 -23.25
C GLU A 178 7.81 -5.28 -22.07
N LYS A 179 6.59 -5.71 -21.73
CA LYS A 179 6.34 -6.69 -20.66
C LYS A 179 7.02 -8.02 -20.98
N ASN A 180 7.71 -8.59 -20.00
CA ASN A 180 8.43 -9.86 -20.14
C ASN A 180 7.96 -10.89 -19.11
N VAL A 181 8.12 -12.17 -19.45
CA VAL A 181 7.89 -13.29 -18.54
C VAL A 181 9.24 -13.84 -18.10
N LEU A 182 9.49 -13.76 -16.80
CA LEU A 182 10.70 -14.21 -16.13
C LEU A 182 10.51 -15.64 -15.62
N ARG A 183 11.47 -16.51 -15.92
CA ARG A 183 11.55 -17.87 -15.40
C ARG A 183 13.01 -18.35 -15.41
N ILE A 184 13.28 -19.42 -14.67
CA ILE A 184 14.59 -20.07 -14.64
C ILE A 184 14.49 -21.55 -15.03
N SER A 185 15.62 -22.16 -15.35
CA SER A 185 15.87 -23.60 -15.19
C SER A 185 16.89 -23.80 -14.07
N ALA A 186 16.75 -24.87 -13.28
CA ALA A 186 17.66 -25.20 -12.19
C ALA A 186 17.60 -26.71 -11.89
N SER A 187 18.65 -27.29 -11.32
CA SER A 187 18.64 -28.70 -10.90
C SER A 187 17.90 -28.95 -9.60
N ASP A 188 17.47 -30.20 -9.40
CA ASP A 188 16.80 -30.67 -8.18
C ASP A 188 17.57 -30.33 -6.91
N GLN A 189 18.90 -30.36 -6.96
CA GLN A 189 19.76 -30.00 -5.83
C GLN A 189 19.64 -28.52 -5.46
N THR A 190 19.56 -27.63 -6.45
CA THR A 190 19.32 -26.19 -6.24
C THR A 190 17.92 -25.96 -5.65
N LEU A 191 16.94 -26.74 -6.09
CA LEU A 191 15.53 -26.59 -5.69
C LEU A 191 15.24 -27.15 -4.28
N LYS A 192 16.00 -28.15 -3.82
CA LYS A 192 15.74 -28.89 -2.57
C LYS A 192 15.45 -28.02 -1.35
N ASN A 193 16.20 -26.93 -1.18
CA ASN A 193 16.08 -26.02 -0.02
C ASN A 193 15.57 -24.62 -0.39
N ALA A 194 15.22 -24.40 -1.66
CA ALA A 194 14.77 -23.10 -2.15
C ALA A 194 13.35 -22.79 -1.67
N LYS A 195 13.13 -21.56 -1.19
CA LYS A 195 11.84 -21.06 -0.67
C LYS A 195 11.37 -19.79 -1.32
N GLU A 196 12.29 -18.97 -1.82
CA GLU A 196 11.97 -17.74 -2.51
C GLU A 196 12.88 -17.52 -3.72
N ILE A 197 12.30 -17.02 -4.81
CA ILE A 197 13.04 -16.45 -5.93
C ILE A 197 12.77 -14.95 -6.01
N LYS A 198 13.82 -14.17 -6.25
CA LYS A 198 13.75 -12.72 -6.53
C LYS A 198 14.41 -12.45 -7.87
N TYR A 199 13.72 -11.70 -8.72
CA TYR A 199 14.28 -11.09 -9.91
C TYR A 199 14.64 -9.66 -9.59
N ILE A 200 15.91 -9.31 -9.80
CA ILE A 200 16.49 -8.03 -9.39
C ILE A 200 17.02 -7.35 -10.63
N LEU A 201 16.62 -6.09 -10.84
CA LEU A 201 17.18 -5.24 -11.87
C LEU A 201 18.28 -4.37 -11.24
N MET A 202 19.52 -4.82 -11.38
CA MET A 202 20.68 -4.28 -10.69
C MET A 202 21.39 -3.21 -11.50
N ASN A 203 21.56 -2.02 -10.92
CA ASN A 203 22.40 -0.99 -11.53
C ASN A 203 23.89 -1.34 -11.32
N PRO A 204 24.66 -1.62 -12.39
CA PRO A 204 26.05 -2.07 -12.27
C PRO A 204 27.02 -0.99 -11.78
N ALA A 205 26.63 0.29 -11.78
CA ALA A 205 27.46 1.37 -11.21
C ALA A 205 27.35 1.41 -9.68
N THR A 206 26.16 1.16 -9.13
CA THR A 206 25.89 1.28 -7.69
C THR A 206 25.87 -0.07 -6.96
N TYR A 207 25.71 -1.18 -7.69
CA TYR A 207 25.47 -2.52 -7.15
C TYR A 207 24.25 -2.56 -6.22
N LYS A 208 23.26 -1.71 -6.53
CA LYS A 208 21.93 -1.70 -5.93
C LYS A 208 20.88 -1.82 -7.03
N GLY A 209 19.79 -2.53 -6.73
CA GLY A 209 18.74 -2.81 -7.69
C GLY A 209 17.36 -2.95 -7.08
N ASP A 210 16.36 -2.86 -7.94
CA ASP A 210 14.97 -3.04 -7.57
C ASP A 210 14.60 -4.53 -7.69
N VAL A 211 13.84 -5.05 -6.73
CA VAL A 211 13.12 -6.31 -6.94
C VAL A 211 12.00 -6.02 -7.93
N ILE A 212 12.04 -6.62 -9.11
CA ILE A 212 11.04 -6.40 -10.18
C ILE A 212 9.99 -7.51 -10.23
N ALA A 213 10.31 -8.68 -9.69
CA ALA A 213 9.38 -9.79 -9.48
C ALA A 213 9.91 -10.73 -8.40
N ARG A 214 9.01 -11.47 -7.76
CA ARG A 214 9.37 -12.47 -6.74
C ARG A 214 8.25 -13.47 -6.50
N GLY A 215 8.59 -14.60 -5.90
CA GLY A 215 7.59 -15.54 -5.39
C GLY A 215 8.19 -16.78 -4.76
N ASN A 216 7.31 -17.67 -4.32
CA ASN A 216 7.65 -18.92 -3.63
C ASN A 216 7.73 -20.14 -4.56
N ARG A 217 7.21 -20.03 -5.79
CA ARG A 217 7.37 -21.04 -6.84
C ARG A 217 8.65 -20.78 -7.61
N ILE A 218 9.71 -21.49 -7.25
CA ILE A 218 11.07 -21.23 -7.75
C ILE A 218 11.18 -21.41 -9.27
N ASP A 219 10.51 -22.44 -9.79
CA ASP A 219 10.34 -22.77 -11.21
C ASP A 219 9.15 -22.05 -11.87
N GLY A 220 8.51 -21.12 -11.15
CA GLY A 220 7.34 -20.38 -11.60
C GLY A 220 7.66 -19.34 -12.69
N GLN A 221 6.59 -18.83 -13.30
CA GLN A 221 6.64 -17.73 -14.25
C GLN A 221 6.17 -16.44 -13.59
N TYR A 222 6.92 -15.36 -13.80
CA TYR A 222 6.65 -14.07 -13.19
C TYR A 222 6.63 -12.97 -14.24
N SER A 223 5.62 -12.10 -14.20
CA SER A 223 5.52 -10.98 -15.12
C SER A 223 6.37 -9.80 -14.64
N TRP A 224 7.10 -9.17 -15.55
CA TRP A 224 7.79 -7.91 -15.32
C TRP A 224 7.34 -6.87 -16.35
N LEU A 225 6.79 -5.75 -15.85
CA LEU A 225 6.49 -4.56 -16.64
C LEU A 225 7.55 -3.50 -16.31
N PRO A 226 8.37 -3.05 -17.28
CA PRO A 226 9.46 -2.12 -17.01
C PRO A 226 8.97 -0.71 -16.66
N LYS A 227 9.76 0.00 -15.84
CA LYS A 227 9.58 1.44 -15.57
C LYS A 227 10.45 2.27 -16.51
N LEU A 228 9.99 3.46 -16.88
CA LEU A 228 10.74 4.33 -17.80
C LEU A 228 12.03 4.90 -17.20
N ASN A 229 12.10 5.03 -15.87
CA ASN A 229 13.30 5.46 -15.16
C ASN A 229 14.37 4.37 -15.02
N GLN A 230 14.05 3.12 -15.38
CA GLN A 230 14.99 2.00 -15.42
C GLN A 230 15.77 1.95 -16.74
N ARG A 231 15.61 2.95 -17.62
CA ARG A 231 16.26 3.02 -18.93
C ARG A 231 17.79 2.97 -18.82
N GLY A 232 18.41 2.13 -19.65
CA GLY A 232 19.86 2.02 -19.76
C GLY A 232 20.38 0.60 -19.63
N GLU A 233 21.70 0.47 -19.58
CA GLU A 233 22.40 -0.79 -19.36
C GLU A 233 22.24 -1.23 -17.90
N THR A 234 21.84 -2.47 -17.67
CA THR A 234 21.54 -3.02 -16.35
C THR A 234 21.82 -4.52 -16.31
N VAL A 235 21.69 -5.13 -15.13
CA VAL A 235 21.86 -6.57 -14.96
C VAL A 235 20.59 -7.16 -14.38
N LEU A 236 19.96 -8.07 -15.12
CA LEU A 236 18.88 -8.89 -14.60
C LEU A 236 19.48 -10.05 -13.82
N ILE A 237 19.08 -10.20 -12.56
CA ILE A 237 19.55 -11.26 -11.68
C ILE A 237 18.37 -12.09 -11.22
N ALA A 238 18.46 -13.40 -11.31
CA ALA A 238 17.55 -14.34 -10.64
C ALA A 238 18.28 -14.91 -9.43
N ALA A 239 17.78 -14.65 -8.23
CA ALA A 239 18.40 -15.04 -6.97
C ALA A 239 17.44 -15.90 -6.14
N VAL A 240 17.92 -17.05 -5.67
CA VAL A 240 17.16 -18.04 -4.92
C VAL A 240 17.63 -18.05 -3.46
N TYR A 241 16.67 -18.11 -2.54
CA TYR A 241 16.89 -18.00 -1.10
C TYR A 241 16.23 -19.16 -0.34
N ASP A 242 16.80 -19.54 0.80
CA ASP A 242 16.23 -20.50 1.74
C ASP A 242 15.15 -19.88 2.66
N SER A 243 14.59 -20.67 3.59
CA SER A 243 13.59 -20.20 4.55
C SER A 243 14.09 -19.12 5.52
N ASN A 244 15.41 -18.99 5.69
CA ASN A 244 16.03 -18.01 6.55
C ASN A 244 16.47 -16.76 5.77
N GLY A 245 16.12 -16.67 4.48
CA GLY A 245 16.54 -15.58 3.60
C GLY A 245 18.01 -15.64 3.20
N LYS A 246 18.69 -16.78 3.37
CA LYS A 246 20.07 -16.96 2.93
C LYS A 246 20.10 -17.28 1.44
N PHE A 247 20.95 -16.56 0.69
CA PHE A 247 21.18 -16.82 -0.72
C PHE A 247 21.75 -18.24 -0.95
N ILE A 248 21.14 -18.98 -1.87
CA ILE A 248 21.52 -20.35 -2.25
C ILE A 248 22.22 -20.36 -3.60
N ALA A 249 21.59 -19.74 -4.60
CA ALA A 249 22.01 -19.80 -5.99
C ALA A 249 21.46 -18.63 -6.79
N GLY A 250 22.09 -18.31 -7.91
CA GLY A 250 21.53 -17.35 -8.85
C GLY A 250 22.28 -17.28 -10.17
N ASP A 251 21.67 -16.58 -11.11
CA ASP A 251 22.21 -16.30 -12.44
C ASP A 251 22.04 -14.82 -12.76
N ALA A 252 22.90 -14.30 -13.63
CA ALA A 252 22.92 -12.88 -13.98
C ALA A 252 23.08 -12.72 -15.49
N VAL A 253 22.32 -11.80 -16.08
CA VAL A 253 22.31 -11.54 -17.52
C VAL A 253 22.36 -10.03 -17.74
N HIS A 254 23.28 -9.58 -18.60
CA HIS A 254 23.30 -8.19 -19.04
C HIS A 254 22.09 -7.90 -19.91
N VAL A 255 21.37 -6.82 -19.65
CA VAL A 255 20.25 -6.38 -20.48
C VAL A 255 20.26 -4.86 -20.62
N LYS A 256 19.62 -4.37 -21.68
CA LYS A 256 19.39 -2.94 -21.90
C LYS A 256 17.90 -2.64 -21.82
N VAL A 257 17.46 -1.82 -20.87
CA VAL A 257 16.07 -1.36 -20.84
C VAL A 257 15.94 -0.14 -21.75
N ASN A 258 15.13 -0.24 -22.80
CA ASN A 258 14.84 0.85 -23.73
C ASN A 258 13.40 0.78 -24.20
N VAL A 259 12.47 1.03 -23.27
CA VAL A 259 11.04 1.04 -23.52
C VAL A 259 10.69 2.26 -24.37
N VAL A 260 10.10 2.01 -25.54
CA VAL A 260 9.35 3.04 -26.28
C VAL A 260 7.92 3.00 -25.75
N PRO A 261 7.45 4.03 -25.02
CA PRO A 261 6.14 4.01 -24.38
C PRO A 261 5.03 3.83 -25.41
N LYS A 262 4.20 2.81 -25.19
CA LYS A 262 2.99 2.52 -25.97
C LYS A 262 1.81 2.61 -25.03
N VAL A 263 0.79 3.33 -25.48
CA VAL A 263 -0.45 3.56 -24.75
C VAL A 263 -1.60 3.21 -25.68
N CYS A 264 -2.42 2.24 -25.31
CA CYS A 264 -3.57 1.82 -26.09
C CYS A 264 -4.85 1.96 -25.28
N LEU A 265 -5.84 2.65 -25.84
CA LEU A 265 -7.19 2.69 -25.29
C LEU A 265 -7.88 1.33 -25.47
N LYS A 266 -8.65 0.90 -24.47
CA LYS A 266 -9.51 -0.29 -24.53
C LYS A 266 -10.95 0.09 -24.22
N GLY A 267 -11.90 -0.70 -24.72
CA GLY A 267 -13.34 -0.55 -24.41
C GLY A 267 -14.13 0.31 -25.40
N VAL A 268 -13.48 0.83 -26.46
CA VAL A 268 -14.12 1.52 -27.58
C VAL A 268 -13.48 1.02 -28.88
N ALA A 269 -14.30 0.78 -29.91
CA ALA A 269 -13.84 0.46 -31.26
C ALA A 269 -14.10 1.64 -32.22
N PRO A 270 -13.31 1.79 -33.30
CA PRO A 270 -13.58 2.77 -34.35
C PRO A 270 -15.01 2.63 -34.91
N GLU A 271 -15.70 3.75 -35.09
CA GLU A 271 -17.07 3.81 -35.62
C GLU A 271 -18.13 3.08 -34.78
N GLN A 272 -17.79 2.66 -33.56
CA GLN A 272 -18.76 2.02 -32.66
C GLN A 272 -19.91 2.98 -32.37
N ILE A 273 -21.15 2.48 -32.46
CA ILE A 273 -22.32 3.20 -31.99
C ILE A 273 -22.46 2.99 -30.47
N ILE A 274 -22.42 4.07 -29.71
CA ILE A 274 -22.57 4.05 -28.25
C ILE A 274 -23.86 4.77 -27.87
N SER A 275 -24.76 4.03 -27.23
CA SER A 275 -26.06 4.52 -26.74
C SER A 275 -26.23 4.37 -25.22
N GLU A 276 -25.25 3.79 -24.54
CA GLU A 276 -25.29 3.50 -23.11
C GLU A 276 -23.93 3.72 -22.43
N THR A 277 -23.86 3.44 -21.13
CA THR A 277 -22.62 3.58 -20.36
C THR A 277 -21.60 2.54 -20.81
N ILE A 278 -20.39 2.99 -21.11
CA ILE A 278 -19.26 2.12 -21.47
C ILE A 278 -18.20 2.10 -20.37
N SER A 279 -17.37 1.06 -20.38
CA SER A 279 -16.18 0.98 -19.55
C SER A 279 -14.94 1.04 -20.43
N ILE A 280 -14.11 2.05 -20.24
CA ILE A 280 -12.86 2.24 -20.95
C ILE A 280 -11.66 1.94 -20.06
N GLY A 281 -10.58 1.46 -20.65
CA GLY A 281 -9.37 1.00 -19.97
C GLY A 281 -8.12 1.42 -20.73
N ALA A 282 -6.96 1.12 -20.15
CA ALA A 282 -5.66 1.33 -20.79
C ALA A 282 -4.88 0.01 -20.87
N ASP A 283 -4.08 -0.13 -21.92
CA ASP A 283 -3.09 -1.18 -22.08
C ASP A 283 -1.75 -0.53 -22.36
N LEU A 284 -0.78 -0.80 -21.48
CA LEU A 284 0.47 -0.07 -21.38
C LEU A 284 1.64 -1.06 -21.38
N ASN A 285 2.71 -0.74 -22.11
CA ASN A 285 3.96 -1.53 -22.07
C ASN A 285 4.96 -1.05 -21.00
N PHE A 286 4.55 -0.11 -20.14
CA PHE A 286 5.33 0.43 -19.04
C PHE A 286 4.46 0.68 -17.81
N VAL A 287 5.09 0.81 -16.65
CA VAL A 287 4.39 1.22 -15.42
C VAL A 287 4.11 2.71 -15.45
N ALA A 288 2.83 3.10 -15.50
CA ALA A 288 2.39 4.47 -15.31
C ALA A 288 2.04 4.73 -13.84
N SER A 289 2.23 5.97 -13.39
CA SER A 289 1.78 6.44 -12.08
C SER A 289 0.27 6.57 -12.05
N TYR A 290 -0.31 7.17 -13.10
CA TYR A 290 -1.75 7.34 -13.26
C TYR A 290 -2.10 7.56 -14.73
N ILE A 291 -3.38 7.45 -15.05
CA ILE A 291 -3.93 7.80 -16.36
C ILE A 291 -5.01 8.87 -16.25
N LYS A 292 -5.27 9.56 -17.36
CA LYS A 292 -6.44 10.42 -17.59
C LYS A 292 -7.05 10.08 -18.93
N TYR A 293 -8.36 10.24 -19.07
CA TYR A 293 -9.06 10.09 -20.34
C TYR A 293 -9.43 11.47 -20.88
N GLU A 294 -9.08 11.71 -22.14
CA GLU A 294 -9.56 12.85 -22.91
C GLU A 294 -10.75 12.38 -23.75
N ILE A 295 -11.87 13.06 -23.59
CA ILE A 295 -13.11 12.81 -24.34
C ILE A 295 -13.42 14.07 -25.12
N GLN A 296 -13.31 13.99 -26.44
CA GLN A 296 -13.43 15.12 -27.35
C GLN A 296 -14.66 14.99 -28.22
N ASN A 297 -15.49 16.02 -28.27
CA ASN A 297 -16.49 16.15 -29.31
C ASN A 297 -15.83 16.66 -30.60
N LEU A 298 -15.72 15.79 -31.59
CA LEU A 298 -15.01 16.06 -32.84
C LEU A 298 -15.80 17.03 -33.73
N ASP A 299 -17.12 17.03 -33.63
CA ASP A 299 -17.98 17.93 -34.40
C ASP A 299 -17.95 19.37 -33.86
N LYS A 300 -17.75 19.53 -32.54
CA LYS A 300 -17.76 20.82 -31.83
C LYS A 300 -16.37 21.34 -31.44
N GLY A 301 -15.33 20.52 -31.56
CA GLY A 301 -13.97 20.86 -31.14
C GLY A 301 -13.78 21.07 -29.63
N THR A 302 -14.69 20.53 -28.79
CA THR A 302 -14.62 20.66 -27.32
C THR A 302 -14.07 19.40 -26.68
N SER A 303 -13.26 19.52 -25.63
CA SER A 303 -12.70 18.36 -24.91
C SER A 303 -12.91 18.44 -23.40
N THR A 304 -12.95 17.29 -22.76
CA THR A 304 -12.97 17.14 -21.30
C THR A 304 -11.92 16.13 -20.88
N LEU A 305 -11.17 16.44 -19.83
CA LEU A 305 -10.15 15.58 -19.26
C LEU A 305 -10.62 15.06 -17.89
N THR A 306 -10.52 13.75 -17.66
CA THR A 306 -10.86 13.16 -16.36
C THR A 306 -9.80 13.46 -15.30
N SER A 307 -10.16 13.24 -14.03
CA SER A 307 -9.19 13.16 -12.93
C SER A 307 -8.25 11.97 -13.06
N GLU A 308 -7.16 12.00 -12.29
CA GLU A 308 -6.18 10.92 -12.15
C GLU A 308 -6.89 9.61 -11.76
N SER A 309 -6.62 8.55 -12.53
CA SER A 309 -7.27 7.25 -12.42
C SER A 309 -6.26 6.10 -12.44
N ASP A 310 -6.72 4.92 -11.99
CA ASP A 310 -5.94 3.68 -11.95
C ASP A 310 -5.55 3.22 -13.37
N PRO A 311 -4.26 3.13 -13.71
CA PRO A 311 -3.80 2.65 -15.02
C PRO A 311 -4.27 1.24 -15.38
N TYR A 312 -4.62 0.43 -14.39
CA TYR A 312 -5.05 -0.97 -14.57
C TYR A 312 -6.52 -1.17 -14.16
N GLY A 313 -7.24 -0.08 -13.89
CA GLY A 313 -8.66 -0.08 -13.62
C GLY A 313 -9.49 0.23 -14.86
N LEU A 314 -10.81 0.11 -14.72
CA LEU A 314 -11.77 0.56 -15.73
C LEU A 314 -12.42 1.87 -15.30
N TYR A 315 -12.55 2.80 -16.24
CA TYR A 315 -13.30 4.04 -16.08
C TYR A 315 -14.68 3.90 -16.74
N LYS A 316 -15.74 4.18 -15.97
CA LYS A 316 -17.10 4.18 -16.49
C LYS A 316 -17.45 5.56 -17.04
N TRP A 317 -17.81 5.62 -18.31
CA TRP A 317 -18.25 6.85 -18.96
C TRP A 317 -19.69 6.70 -19.46
N SER A 318 -20.53 7.66 -19.08
CA SER A 318 -21.95 7.71 -19.47
C SER A 318 -22.19 8.89 -20.42
N PRO A 319 -22.60 8.65 -21.68
CA PRO A 319 -22.86 9.73 -22.64
C PRO A 319 -24.00 10.65 -22.19
N GLN A 320 -23.79 11.95 -22.34
CA GLN A 320 -24.86 12.96 -22.30
C GLN A 320 -25.41 13.17 -23.72
N PHE A 321 -26.64 13.67 -23.83
CA PHE A 321 -27.31 13.99 -25.09
C PHE A 321 -26.52 15.00 -25.91
N GLU A 322 -25.83 15.94 -25.25
CA GLU A 322 -24.95 16.92 -25.89
C GLU A 322 -23.72 16.27 -26.56
N ASN A 323 -23.43 15.00 -26.24
CA ASN A 323 -22.38 14.21 -26.86
C ASN A 323 -22.82 13.50 -28.14
N ASN A 324 -24.10 13.54 -28.53
CA ASN A 324 -24.55 13.00 -29.82
C ASN A 324 -23.72 13.55 -30.97
N GLY A 325 -23.28 12.66 -31.85
CA GLY A 325 -22.32 12.97 -32.91
C GLY A 325 -21.05 12.13 -32.79
N ASN A 326 -19.95 12.64 -33.34
CA ASN A 326 -18.66 11.97 -33.34
C ASN A 326 -17.85 12.36 -32.11
N ILE A 327 -17.50 11.38 -31.26
CA ILE A 327 -16.69 11.56 -30.06
C ILE A 327 -15.37 10.80 -30.21
N GLY A 328 -14.27 11.50 -30.01
CA GLY A 328 -12.93 10.93 -29.89
C GLY A 328 -12.63 10.58 -28.44
N PHE A 329 -12.18 9.36 -28.21
CA PHE A 329 -11.67 8.90 -26.93
C PHE A 329 -10.16 8.71 -27.02
N LYS A 330 -9.45 9.22 -26.02
CA LYS A 330 -8.01 9.08 -25.88
C LYS A 330 -7.66 8.81 -24.41
N VAL A 331 -6.63 8.02 -24.18
CA VAL A 331 -6.04 7.86 -22.83
C VAL A 331 -4.63 8.42 -22.80
N ILE A 332 -4.32 9.12 -21.72
CA ILE A 332 -3.04 9.76 -21.45
C ILE A 332 -2.46 9.13 -20.19
N ALA A 333 -1.34 8.41 -20.33
CA ALA A 333 -0.61 7.80 -19.23
C ALA A 333 0.53 8.70 -18.77
N TYR A 334 0.74 8.79 -17.47
CA TYR A 334 1.75 9.65 -16.86
C TYR A 334 2.79 8.80 -16.14
N ASP A 335 4.08 9.07 -16.38
CA ASP A 335 5.17 8.41 -15.65
C ASP A 335 5.35 8.97 -14.23
N GLU A 336 6.37 8.53 -13.51
CA GLU A 336 6.70 9.01 -12.15
C GLU A 336 7.13 10.48 -12.09
N ASN A 337 7.53 11.05 -13.24
CA ASN A 337 7.89 12.45 -13.38
C ASN A 337 6.71 13.33 -13.81
N GLY A 338 5.55 12.73 -14.05
CA GLY A 338 4.38 13.43 -14.56
C GLY A 338 4.48 13.72 -16.05
N LYS A 339 5.38 13.07 -16.79
CA LYS A 339 5.46 13.19 -18.24
C LYS A 339 4.33 12.40 -18.90
N PRO A 340 3.53 13.02 -19.80
CA PRO A 340 2.42 12.37 -20.46
C PRO A 340 2.86 11.53 -21.68
N TYR A 341 2.10 10.48 -21.95
CA TYR A 341 2.19 9.60 -23.11
C TYR A 341 0.77 9.28 -23.57
N GLU A 342 0.46 9.54 -24.82
CA GLU A 342 -0.90 9.49 -25.34
C GLU A 342 -1.12 8.25 -26.21
N SER A 343 -2.36 7.73 -26.20
CA SER A 343 -2.82 6.82 -27.24
C SER A 343 -3.21 7.58 -28.50
N ASP A 344 -3.42 6.84 -29.59
CA ASP A 344 -4.22 7.34 -30.70
C ASP A 344 -5.66 7.64 -30.22
N THR A 345 -6.33 8.57 -30.91
CA THR A 345 -7.75 8.85 -30.68
C THR A 345 -8.59 7.80 -31.39
N ILE A 346 -9.50 7.15 -30.65
CA ILE A 346 -10.52 6.27 -31.24
C ILE A 346 -11.82 7.05 -31.35
N ALA A 347 -12.29 7.27 -32.58
CA ALA A 347 -13.58 7.91 -32.84
C ALA A 347 -14.72 6.89 -32.75
N ALA A 348 -15.79 7.28 -32.06
CA ALA A 348 -17.03 6.52 -31.97
C ALA A 348 -18.22 7.45 -32.14
N LYS A 349 -19.37 6.89 -32.52
CA LYS A 349 -20.60 7.63 -32.77
C LYS A 349 -21.54 7.51 -31.59
N ILE A 350 -21.84 8.63 -30.94
CA ILE A 350 -22.81 8.64 -29.84
C ILE A 350 -24.22 8.83 -30.40
N GLN A 351 -25.11 7.93 -29.99
CA GLN A 351 -26.54 7.95 -30.34
C GLN A 351 -27.37 7.67 -29.11
N VAL A 352 -27.70 8.72 -28.38
CA VAL A 352 -28.55 8.68 -27.19
C VAL A 352 -29.78 9.54 -27.39
N THR A 353 -30.91 9.09 -26.84
CA THR A 353 -32.10 9.91 -26.71
C THR A 353 -32.09 10.65 -25.38
N LYS A 354 -32.83 11.77 -25.29
CA LYS A 354 -33.04 12.45 -24.02
C LYS A 354 -33.81 11.52 -23.08
N GLN A 355 -33.25 11.28 -21.90
CA GLN A 355 -33.86 10.48 -20.84
C GLN A 355 -34.08 11.36 -19.62
N LEU A 356 -35.26 11.23 -19.01
CA LEU A 356 -35.64 11.94 -17.80
C LEU A 356 -36.39 11.00 -16.86
N SER A 357 -35.93 10.92 -15.63
CA SER A 357 -36.58 10.18 -14.56
C SER A 357 -36.56 10.98 -13.27
N LEU A 358 -37.59 10.79 -12.45
CA LEU A 358 -37.59 11.24 -11.07
C LEU A 358 -36.90 10.18 -10.21
N THR A 359 -36.00 10.61 -9.32
CA THR A 359 -35.34 9.76 -8.33
C THR A 359 -35.50 10.37 -6.93
N GLY A 360 -35.16 9.58 -5.91
CA GLY A 360 -35.29 9.97 -4.50
C GLY A 360 -36.61 9.59 -3.83
N VAL A 361 -37.57 9.07 -4.62
CA VAL A 361 -38.78 8.39 -4.14
C VAL A 361 -38.98 7.07 -4.89
N LYS A 362 -39.71 6.12 -4.29
CA LYS A 362 -40.01 4.81 -4.89
C LYS A 362 -41.52 4.64 -5.09
N ALA A 363 -41.90 3.85 -6.09
CA ALA A 363 -43.30 3.51 -6.32
C ALA A 363 -43.91 2.80 -5.09
N GLY A 364 -45.09 3.26 -4.66
CA GLY A 364 -45.77 2.78 -3.46
C GLY A 364 -45.20 3.30 -2.14
N GLN A 365 -44.13 4.10 -2.16
CA GLN A 365 -43.54 4.65 -0.95
C GLN A 365 -44.56 5.50 -0.19
N THR A 366 -44.66 5.28 1.11
CA THR A 366 -45.32 6.22 2.01
C THR A 366 -44.32 7.31 2.38
N ILE A 367 -44.56 8.55 1.98
CA ILE A 367 -43.66 9.69 2.29
C ILE A 367 -44.12 10.28 3.61
N ASP A 368 -43.47 9.86 4.68
CA ASP A 368 -43.76 10.30 6.03
C ASP A 368 -42.55 10.99 6.70
N LYS A 369 -41.47 11.23 5.93
CA LYS A 369 -40.32 12.06 6.28
C LYS A 369 -39.95 12.91 5.07
N ALA A 370 -39.08 13.92 5.27
CA ALA A 370 -38.55 14.69 4.15
C ALA A 370 -37.80 13.79 3.17
N VAL A 371 -38.04 13.99 1.87
CA VAL A 371 -37.37 13.28 0.76
C VAL A 371 -36.68 14.28 -0.15
N SER A 372 -35.62 13.86 -0.82
CA SER A 372 -34.96 14.68 -1.84
C SER A 372 -35.45 14.26 -3.21
N LEU A 373 -36.26 15.10 -3.86
CA LEU A 373 -36.66 14.88 -5.25
C LEU A 373 -35.51 15.29 -6.16
N LEU A 374 -35.12 14.41 -7.08
CA LEU A 374 -34.02 14.65 -8.00
C LEU A 374 -34.40 14.26 -9.44
N ALA A 375 -34.26 15.21 -10.35
CA ALA A 375 -34.32 14.96 -11.79
C ALA A 375 -33.04 14.27 -12.29
N SER A 376 -33.10 12.96 -12.50
CA SER A 376 -32.04 12.21 -13.17
C SER A 376 -32.24 12.28 -14.68
N ARG A 377 -31.23 12.76 -15.39
CA ARG A 377 -31.29 13.04 -16.83
C ARG A 377 -29.91 12.96 -17.46
N ASN A 378 -29.89 12.79 -18.78
CA ASN A 378 -28.66 12.80 -19.57
C ASN A 378 -28.53 14.07 -20.44
N PHE A 379 -29.20 15.17 -20.14
CA PHE A 379 -29.17 16.39 -20.96
C PHE A 379 -29.25 17.66 -20.11
N GLY A 380 -28.76 18.77 -20.67
CA GLY A 380 -28.77 20.10 -20.08
C GLY A 380 -30.17 20.72 -20.02
N VAL A 381 -30.46 21.42 -18.93
CA VAL A 381 -31.77 22.07 -18.69
C VAL A 381 -31.57 23.46 -18.11
N SER A 382 -32.50 24.36 -18.37
CA SER A 382 -32.56 25.72 -17.84
C SER A 382 -33.48 25.84 -16.61
N GLU A 383 -34.43 24.91 -16.48
CA GLU A 383 -35.48 24.95 -15.47
C GLU A 383 -35.90 23.53 -15.09
N THR A 384 -36.10 23.29 -13.79
CA THR A 384 -36.61 22.03 -13.24
C THR A 384 -37.80 22.31 -12.34
N GLU A 385 -38.93 21.66 -12.61
CA GLU A 385 -40.15 21.83 -11.84
C GLU A 385 -40.72 20.47 -11.44
N TYR A 386 -40.86 20.27 -10.13
CA TYR A 386 -41.42 19.05 -9.55
C TYR A 386 -42.91 19.22 -9.37
N PHE A 387 -43.68 18.22 -9.75
CA PHE A 387 -45.13 18.22 -9.72
C PHE A 387 -45.67 17.04 -8.94
N MET A 388 -46.84 17.25 -8.35
CA MET A 388 -47.71 16.18 -7.88
C MET A 388 -49.03 16.23 -8.63
N LYS A 389 -49.60 15.06 -8.90
CA LYS A 389 -50.96 14.88 -9.39
C LYS A 389 -51.76 14.06 -8.39
N ASP A 390 -52.92 14.58 -8.02
CA ASP A 390 -53.87 13.87 -7.19
C ASP A 390 -54.55 12.75 -7.99
N LYS A 391 -54.46 11.50 -7.50
CA LYS A 391 -55.00 10.35 -8.25
C LYS A 391 -56.53 10.28 -8.21
N SER A 392 -57.17 10.88 -7.21
CA SER A 392 -58.63 10.88 -7.06
C SER A 392 -59.29 11.98 -7.88
N THR A 393 -58.68 13.16 -7.97
CA THR A 393 -59.25 14.32 -8.68
C THR A 393 -58.58 14.60 -10.02
N GLY A 394 -57.42 14.02 -10.29
CA GLY A 394 -56.61 14.29 -11.47
C GLY A 394 -55.90 15.66 -11.44
N LYS A 395 -56.09 16.46 -10.38
CA LYS A 395 -55.53 17.83 -10.28
C LYS A 395 -54.02 17.80 -10.12
N GLU A 396 -53.32 18.58 -10.93
CA GLU A 396 -51.88 18.78 -10.82
C GLU A 396 -51.55 20.01 -9.98
N THR A 397 -50.42 19.98 -9.27
CA THR A 397 -49.92 21.10 -8.47
C THR A 397 -48.40 21.09 -8.45
N THR A 398 -47.78 22.26 -8.61
CA THR A 398 -46.33 22.43 -8.50
C THR A 398 -45.90 22.21 -7.04
N ILE A 399 -44.93 21.33 -6.84
CA ILE A 399 -44.24 21.15 -5.56
C ILE A 399 -43.18 22.23 -5.40
N ALA A 400 -42.31 22.36 -6.40
CA ALA A 400 -41.23 23.32 -6.39
C ALA A 400 -40.71 23.59 -7.81
N LYS A 401 -40.23 24.81 -8.00
CA LYS A 401 -39.58 25.25 -9.23
C LYS A 401 -38.18 25.76 -8.88
N ILE A 402 -37.16 25.10 -9.42
CA ILE A 402 -35.74 25.43 -9.16
C ILE A 402 -34.95 25.48 -10.47
N PRO A 403 -33.87 26.28 -10.55
CA PRO A 403 -33.04 26.33 -11.76
C PRO A 403 -32.41 24.96 -12.09
N TRP A 404 -31.78 24.32 -11.10
CA TRP A 404 -31.17 23.00 -11.22
C TRP A 404 -30.99 22.36 -9.85
N GLY A 405 -30.82 21.02 -9.82
CA GLY A 405 -30.45 20.27 -8.62
C GLY A 405 -31.59 19.46 -8.01
N SER A 406 -31.38 19.01 -6.77
CA SER A 406 -32.37 18.30 -5.98
C SER A 406 -33.19 19.26 -5.12
N TYR A 407 -34.46 18.95 -4.88
CA TYR A 407 -35.31 19.70 -3.96
C TYR A 407 -35.70 18.84 -2.75
N LYS A 408 -35.42 19.32 -1.53
CA LYS A 408 -35.86 18.67 -0.29
C LYS A 408 -37.35 18.99 -0.08
N TRP A 409 -38.20 17.98 -0.21
CA TRP A 409 -39.66 18.11 -0.07
C TRP A 409 -40.14 17.40 1.19
N PHE A 410 -40.99 18.07 1.96
CA PHE A 410 -41.65 17.49 3.12
C PHE A 410 -43.16 17.80 3.05
N PRO A 411 -43.99 16.87 2.50
CA PRO A 411 -45.40 17.14 2.21
C PRO A 411 -46.25 17.29 3.46
N GLY A 412 -47.07 18.35 3.51
CA GLY A 412 -48.01 18.62 4.60
C GLY A 412 -49.35 17.87 4.48
N PRO A 413 -50.24 18.01 5.49
CA PRO A 413 -51.57 17.42 5.51
C PRO A 413 -52.47 17.81 4.33
N GLU A 414 -52.30 19.02 3.81
CA GLU A 414 -53.11 19.62 2.75
C GLU A 414 -53.01 18.89 1.41
N VAL A 415 -51.98 18.05 1.23
CA VAL A 415 -51.75 17.25 0.01
C VAL A 415 -51.96 15.75 0.23
N SER A 416 -52.62 15.34 1.32
CA SER A 416 -52.80 13.93 1.69
C SER A 416 -53.44 13.03 0.61
N GLY A 417 -53.23 11.72 0.71
CA GLY A 417 -53.79 10.71 -0.19
C GLY A 417 -52.77 10.15 -1.19
N ASP A 418 -53.27 9.41 -2.18
CA ASP A 418 -52.43 8.83 -3.22
C ASP A 418 -52.06 9.89 -4.27
N LYS A 419 -50.76 10.05 -4.53
CA LYS A 419 -50.22 11.04 -5.45
C LYS A 419 -49.31 10.40 -6.48
N ASP A 420 -49.32 10.93 -7.70
CA ASP A 420 -48.30 10.67 -8.70
C ASP A 420 -47.33 11.84 -8.72
N ILE A 421 -46.05 11.59 -8.43
CA ILE A 421 -44.98 12.60 -8.44
C ILE A 421 -44.18 12.45 -9.73
N PHE A 422 -43.92 13.55 -10.40
CA PHE A 422 -43.10 13.58 -11.61
C PHE A 422 -42.36 14.90 -11.70
N VAL A 423 -41.37 14.96 -12.61
CA VAL A 423 -40.62 16.18 -12.88
C VAL A 423 -40.84 16.61 -14.32
N ARG A 424 -41.01 17.92 -14.50
CA ARG A 424 -40.95 18.58 -15.80
C ARG A 424 -39.66 19.39 -15.85
N VAL A 425 -38.95 19.28 -16.97
CA VAL A 425 -37.75 20.10 -17.20
C VAL A 425 -37.86 20.82 -18.52
N LYS A 426 -37.25 22.00 -18.60
CA LYS A 426 -37.15 22.78 -19.82
C LYS A 426 -35.69 22.79 -20.29
N ASP A 427 -35.45 22.46 -21.55
CA ASP A 427 -34.11 22.55 -22.12
C ASP A 427 -33.72 24.00 -22.49
N GLY A 428 -32.51 24.19 -23.01
CA GLY A 428 -32.03 25.51 -23.45
C GLY A 428 -32.79 26.10 -24.64
N ALA A 429 -33.53 25.28 -25.41
CA ALA A 429 -34.34 25.70 -26.55
C ALA A 429 -35.81 25.96 -26.16
N GLY A 430 -36.17 25.76 -24.89
CA GLY A 430 -37.53 25.96 -24.39
C GLY A 430 -38.44 24.73 -24.47
N ASN A 431 -37.95 23.58 -24.94
CA ASN A 431 -38.74 22.36 -25.02
C ASN A 431 -38.96 21.76 -23.63
N VAL A 432 -40.18 21.27 -23.36
CA VAL A 432 -40.58 20.70 -22.08
C VAL A 432 -40.58 19.17 -22.16
N TYR A 433 -39.93 18.53 -21.20
CA TYR A 433 -39.88 17.08 -21.03
C TYR A 433 -40.50 16.69 -19.70
N VAL A 434 -41.26 15.59 -19.68
CA VAL A 434 -41.96 15.10 -18.48
C VAL A 434 -41.47 13.68 -18.16
N SER A 435 -41.10 13.44 -16.90
CA SER A 435 -40.71 12.09 -16.47
C SER A 435 -41.94 11.17 -16.38
N PRO A 436 -41.74 9.84 -16.45
CA PRO A 436 -42.75 8.92 -15.93
C PRO A 436 -43.11 9.27 -14.47
N PRO A 437 -44.39 9.17 -14.07
CA PRO A 437 -44.81 9.41 -12.71
C PRO A 437 -44.42 8.26 -11.77
N ILE A 438 -44.14 8.61 -10.52
CA ILE A 438 -43.95 7.67 -9.41
C ILE A 438 -45.12 7.83 -8.45
N SER A 439 -45.94 6.79 -8.31
CA SER A 439 -47.04 6.78 -7.34
C SER A 439 -46.50 6.67 -5.91
N VAL A 440 -46.97 7.53 -5.01
CA VAL A 440 -46.61 7.56 -3.58
C VAL A 440 -47.85 7.77 -2.72
N LYS A 441 -47.75 7.45 -1.43
CA LYS A 441 -48.80 7.67 -0.43
C LYS A 441 -48.40 8.79 0.51
N LEU A 442 -49.25 9.81 0.64
CA LEU A 442 -49.03 10.93 1.56
C LEU A 442 -49.97 10.77 2.77
N PRO A 443 -49.46 10.47 3.98
CA PRO A 443 -50.30 10.13 5.14
C PRO A 443 -51.23 11.24 5.63
N GLY A 444 -50.98 12.49 5.23
CA GLY A 444 -51.76 13.64 5.68
C GLY A 444 -51.53 14.04 7.14
N LYS A 445 -50.42 13.63 7.74
CA LYS A 445 -50.12 13.91 9.16
C LYS A 445 -49.15 15.08 9.29
N ALA A 446 -49.47 16.02 10.16
CA ALA A 446 -48.52 17.04 10.59
C ALA A 446 -47.35 16.36 11.30
N LYS A 447 -46.12 16.74 10.93
CA LYS A 447 -44.89 16.17 11.45
C LYS A 447 -43.83 17.25 11.61
N VAL A 448 -43.05 17.11 12.67
CA VAL A 448 -41.86 17.93 12.93
C VAL A 448 -40.66 17.00 13.10
N LEU A 449 -39.50 17.44 12.65
CA LEU A 449 -38.21 16.79 12.76
C LEU A 449 -37.26 17.72 13.51
N ILE A 450 -36.23 17.13 14.11
CA ILE A 450 -35.14 17.87 14.74
C ILE A 450 -33.85 17.63 13.95
N GLU A 451 -33.12 18.71 13.70
CA GLU A 451 -31.78 18.73 13.12
C GLU A 451 -30.77 19.23 14.18
N GLY A 452 -29.50 18.82 14.04
CA GLY A 452 -28.40 19.25 14.92
C GLY A 452 -27.86 18.18 15.88
N ILE A 453 -28.67 17.19 16.25
CA ILE A 453 -28.25 16.01 17.01
C ILE A 453 -28.71 14.74 16.28
N GLY A 454 -27.77 13.85 15.99
CA GLY A 454 -28.02 12.54 15.40
C GLY A 454 -28.10 11.39 16.43
N PRO A 455 -28.70 10.24 16.06
CA PRO A 455 -28.73 9.06 16.92
C PRO A 455 -27.32 8.61 17.32
N LYS A 456 -27.12 8.27 18.59
CA LYS A 456 -25.83 7.84 19.17
C LYS A 456 -24.72 8.90 19.08
N GLN A 457 -25.02 10.14 18.68
CA GLN A 457 -24.06 11.22 18.74
C GLN A 457 -23.64 11.48 20.19
N VAL A 458 -22.36 11.79 20.37
CA VAL A 458 -21.82 12.23 21.66
C VAL A 458 -21.59 13.73 21.60
N VAL A 459 -22.40 14.48 22.32
CA VAL A 459 -22.34 15.93 22.44
C VAL A 459 -21.40 16.31 23.57
N THR A 460 -20.32 17.02 23.25
CA THR A 460 -19.27 17.44 24.19
C THR A 460 -19.13 18.96 24.31
N ALA A 461 -19.91 19.72 23.55
CA ALA A 461 -19.88 21.17 23.46
C ALA A 461 -21.28 21.67 23.03
N PRO A 462 -21.57 22.98 23.09
CA PRO A 462 -22.82 23.53 22.59
C PRO A 462 -23.09 23.11 21.13
N VAL A 463 -24.34 22.77 20.83
CA VAL A 463 -24.79 22.36 19.50
C VAL A 463 -25.96 23.21 19.04
N LYS A 464 -25.99 23.50 17.74
CA LYS A 464 -27.11 24.20 17.11
C LYS A 464 -28.21 23.21 16.78
N LEU A 465 -29.42 23.49 17.20
CA LEU A 465 -30.63 22.72 16.94
C LEU A 465 -31.56 23.52 16.03
N LYS A 466 -32.27 22.81 15.16
CA LYS A 466 -33.28 23.40 14.28
C LYS A 466 -34.46 22.46 14.13
N ALA A 467 -35.67 23.01 14.12
CA ALA A 467 -36.87 22.25 13.84
C ALA A 467 -37.20 22.35 12.35
N THR A 468 -37.51 21.22 11.72
CA THR A 468 -37.93 21.16 10.32
C THR A 468 -39.31 20.48 10.27
N SER A 469 -40.32 21.15 9.72
CA SER A 469 -41.71 20.69 9.76
C SER A 469 -42.33 20.66 8.36
N ASN A 470 -43.31 19.78 8.13
CA ASN A 470 -44.13 19.78 6.91
C ASN A 470 -45.34 20.71 6.98
N VAL A 471 -45.57 21.33 8.13
CA VAL A 471 -46.59 22.35 8.35
C VAL A 471 -45.94 23.62 8.92
N LYS A 472 -46.57 24.77 8.67
CA LYS A 472 -46.20 26.01 9.36
C LYS A 472 -46.58 25.89 10.84
N LEU A 473 -45.58 25.74 11.71
CA LEU A 473 -45.78 25.69 13.15
C LEU A 473 -45.88 27.10 13.73
N ASP A 474 -46.71 27.27 14.75
CA ASP A 474 -46.87 28.54 15.48
C ASP A 474 -45.67 28.80 16.40
N SER A 475 -45.16 27.73 17.00
CA SER A 475 -43.96 27.73 17.86
C SER A 475 -43.42 26.32 18.05
N VAL A 476 -42.17 26.21 18.50
CA VAL A 476 -41.57 24.94 18.92
C VAL A 476 -41.00 25.00 20.34
N ASN A 477 -41.14 23.89 21.04
CA ASN A 477 -40.45 23.59 22.28
C ASN A 477 -39.43 22.47 22.03
N TYR A 478 -38.18 22.66 22.48
CA TYR A 478 -37.18 21.61 22.47
C TYR A 478 -37.18 20.93 23.83
N VAL A 479 -37.34 19.62 23.86
CA VAL A 479 -37.50 18.84 25.09
C VAL A 479 -36.42 17.79 25.16
N VAL A 480 -35.75 17.73 26.30
CA VAL A 480 -34.74 16.74 26.60
C VAL A 480 -35.24 15.89 27.77
N THR A 481 -35.13 14.57 27.64
CA THR A 481 -35.46 13.61 28.70
C THR A 481 -34.19 12.90 29.13
N ASN A 482 -33.85 12.98 30.42
CA ASN A 482 -32.76 12.19 30.97
C ASN A 482 -33.22 10.73 31.08
N GLN A 483 -32.53 9.80 30.42
CA GLN A 483 -32.97 8.40 30.34
C GLN A 483 -32.80 7.64 31.66
N SER A 484 -31.91 8.09 32.55
CA SER A 484 -31.65 7.47 33.85
C SER A 484 -32.73 7.79 34.87
N THR A 485 -33.21 9.03 34.87
CA THR A 485 -34.14 9.56 35.87
C THR A 485 -35.58 9.70 35.34
N GLY A 486 -35.77 9.69 34.03
CA GLY A 486 -37.05 9.98 33.38
C GLY A 486 -37.43 11.46 33.38
N VAL A 487 -36.62 12.34 34.00
CA VAL A 487 -36.91 13.77 34.13
C VAL A 487 -36.90 14.43 32.75
N LYS A 488 -38.00 15.12 32.43
CA LYS A 488 -38.18 15.91 31.20
C LYS A 488 -37.90 17.39 31.49
N LYS A 489 -37.12 18.03 30.62
CA LYS A 489 -36.83 19.46 30.67
C LYS A 489 -37.10 20.11 29.31
N VAL A 490 -37.89 21.17 29.31
CA VAL A 490 -38.02 22.05 28.15
C VAL A 490 -36.80 22.97 28.14
N ILE A 491 -35.90 22.78 27.17
CA ILE A 491 -34.63 23.51 27.08
C ILE A 491 -34.75 24.81 26.29
N ALA A 492 -35.80 24.93 25.46
CA ALA A 492 -36.23 26.17 24.84
C ALA A 492 -37.73 26.06 24.56
N SER A 493 -38.47 27.15 24.78
CA SER A 493 -39.92 27.18 24.62
C SER A 493 -40.37 28.36 23.77
N GLY A 494 -41.47 28.19 23.03
CA GLY A 494 -42.09 29.26 22.25
C GLY A 494 -41.19 29.78 21.12
N GLN A 495 -40.22 28.98 20.67
CA GLN A 495 -39.24 29.43 19.69
C GLN A 495 -39.88 29.52 18.30
N ASP A 496 -39.42 30.49 17.52
CA ASP A 496 -39.70 30.53 16.09
C ASP A 496 -39.09 29.27 15.44
N PRO A 497 -39.90 28.40 14.79
CA PRO A 497 -39.41 27.18 14.15
C PRO A 497 -38.34 27.41 13.07
N SER A 498 -38.25 28.63 12.52
CA SER A 498 -37.28 28.99 11.48
C SER A 498 -35.88 29.33 12.01
N VAL A 499 -35.75 29.58 13.32
CA VAL A 499 -34.51 30.06 13.96
C VAL A 499 -33.71 28.90 14.55
N GLU A 500 -32.38 28.95 14.42
CA GLU A 500 -31.48 28.01 15.10
C GLU A 500 -31.40 28.33 16.60
N PHE A 501 -31.56 27.31 17.43
CA PHE A 501 -31.37 27.41 18.88
C PHE A 501 -30.04 26.76 19.29
N THR A 502 -29.23 27.44 20.09
CA THR A 502 -27.99 26.85 20.62
C THR A 502 -28.27 26.14 21.94
N TYR A 503 -28.24 24.82 21.93
CA TYR A 503 -28.35 24.00 23.12
C TYR A 503 -26.99 23.79 23.78
N SER A 504 -26.88 24.22 25.02
CA SER A 504 -25.72 23.96 25.89
C SER A 504 -26.13 22.99 27.01
N PRO A 505 -25.75 21.70 26.93
CA PRO A 505 -26.04 20.74 27.99
C PRO A 505 -25.40 21.15 29.32
N SER A 506 -26.06 20.86 30.44
CA SER A 506 -25.57 21.21 31.79
C SER A 506 -25.08 20.02 32.61
N SER A 507 -25.36 18.78 32.18
CA SER A 507 -24.91 17.57 32.86
C SER A 507 -24.74 16.41 31.89
N SER A 508 -23.72 15.58 32.15
CA SER A 508 -23.45 14.34 31.40
C SER A 508 -24.56 13.30 31.62
N GLY A 509 -24.76 12.42 30.64
CA GLY A 509 -25.77 11.36 30.72
C GLY A 509 -26.26 10.90 29.36
N ASN A 510 -27.17 9.92 29.38
CA ASN A 510 -27.89 9.49 28.20
C ASN A 510 -29.23 10.21 28.14
N TYR A 511 -29.54 10.78 26.98
CA TYR A 511 -30.68 11.66 26.79
C TYR A 511 -31.47 11.27 25.55
N LEU A 512 -32.77 11.52 25.62
CA LEU A 512 -33.62 11.61 24.44
C LEU A 512 -33.87 13.08 24.17
N ILE A 513 -33.79 13.50 22.91
CA ILE A 513 -34.25 14.82 22.48
C ILE A 513 -35.39 14.68 21.49
N HIS A 514 -36.41 15.51 21.66
CA HIS A 514 -37.48 15.69 20.69
C HIS A 514 -37.94 17.15 20.64
N VAL A 515 -38.68 17.48 19.59
CA VAL A 515 -39.34 18.78 19.41
C VAL A 515 -40.84 18.59 19.56
N GLU A 516 -41.47 19.53 20.27
CA GLU A 516 -42.92 19.67 20.34
C GLU A 516 -43.32 20.94 19.58
N GLY A 517 -43.94 20.79 18.42
CA GLY A 517 -44.48 21.90 17.64
C GLY A 517 -45.94 22.17 18.00
N SER A 518 -46.33 23.45 18.03
CA SER A 518 -47.73 23.87 18.03
C SER A 518 -48.20 24.08 16.60
N TYR A 519 -49.33 23.49 16.23
CA TYR A 519 -49.97 23.67 14.93
C TYR A 519 -51.48 23.83 15.13
N GLY A 520 -51.99 25.05 15.01
CA GLY A 520 -53.43 25.32 15.14
C GLY A 520 -54.00 24.87 16.49
N GLY A 521 -53.23 25.06 17.57
CA GLY A 521 -53.57 24.61 18.92
C GLY A 521 -53.35 23.12 19.20
N THR A 522 -52.98 22.32 18.20
CA THR A 522 -52.66 20.88 18.37
C THR A 522 -51.15 20.67 18.51
N LYS A 523 -50.74 19.77 19.40
CA LYS A 523 -49.33 19.40 19.58
C LYS A 523 -48.88 18.37 18.54
N VAL A 524 -47.76 18.64 17.89
CA VAL A 524 -47.07 17.74 16.94
C VAL A 524 -45.71 17.36 17.52
N LEU A 525 -45.40 16.07 17.59
CA LEU A 525 -44.15 15.58 18.19
C LEU A 525 -43.18 15.09 17.12
N SER A 526 -41.89 15.37 17.28
CA SER A 526 -40.84 14.71 16.51
C SER A 526 -40.56 13.30 17.03
N GLU A 527 -39.75 12.55 16.28
CA GLU A 527 -39.10 11.37 16.82
C GLU A 527 -38.22 11.71 18.03
N GLN A 528 -38.05 10.75 18.93
CA GLN A 528 -37.13 10.85 20.04
C GLN A 528 -35.76 10.35 19.60
N ILE A 529 -34.76 11.24 19.57
CA ILE A 529 -33.40 10.90 19.18
C ILE A 529 -32.59 10.59 20.43
N PRO A 530 -32.08 9.35 20.59
CA PRO A 530 -31.15 9.02 21.65
C PRO A 530 -29.75 9.57 21.34
N TYR A 531 -29.18 10.29 22.30
CA TYR A 531 -27.82 10.82 22.23
C TYR A 531 -27.17 10.81 23.61
N LYS A 532 -25.85 10.94 23.64
CA LYS A 532 -25.07 11.01 24.88
C LYS A 532 -24.53 12.43 25.04
N VAL A 533 -24.67 12.98 26.24
CA VAL A 533 -23.94 14.18 26.65
C VAL A 533 -22.74 13.75 27.47
N TYR A 534 -21.57 14.25 27.13
CA TYR A 534 -20.34 14.02 27.88
C TYR A 534 -19.59 15.34 28.03
N LEU A 535 -19.70 15.97 29.21
CA LEU A 535 -19.11 17.28 29.50
C LEU A 535 -17.78 17.19 30.25
N GLU A 536 -17.38 15.97 30.62
CA GLU A 536 -16.07 15.73 31.22
C GLU A 536 -14.96 15.90 30.17
N LYS A 537 -13.72 15.91 30.66
CA LYS A 537 -12.54 16.01 29.80
C LYS A 537 -12.55 14.89 28.76
N THR A 538 -12.42 15.28 27.49
CA THR A 538 -12.17 14.35 26.40
C THR A 538 -10.73 14.44 25.91
N TYR A 539 -10.26 13.37 25.30
CA TYR A 539 -8.90 13.28 24.80
C TYR A 539 -8.92 13.20 23.28
N GLY A 540 -8.17 14.09 22.64
CA GLY A 540 -7.91 14.05 21.20
C GLY A 540 -6.76 13.11 20.84
N PRO A 541 -6.47 12.96 19.54
CA PRO A 541 -5.30 12.25 19.07
C PRO A 541 -4.01 12.75 19.73
N LYS A 542 -3.06 11.85 19.92
CA LYS A 542 -1.74 12.17 20.51
C LYS A 542 -0.62 11.73 19.57
N PRO A 543 0.54 12.40 19.62
CA PRO A 543 1.72 11.97 18.88
C PRO A 543 2.30 10.68 19.48
N VAL A 544 2.83 9.81 18.62
CA VAL A 544 3.63 8.63 19.02
C VAL A 544 5.06 9.03 19.36
N VAL A 545 5.61 9.96 18.57
CA VAL A 545 6.95 10.53 18.67
C VAL A 545 6.94 11.95 18.12
N GLU A 546 8.00 12.70 18.37
CA GLU A 546 8.24 13.98 17.72
C GLU A 546 8.17 13.84 16.19
N LYS A 547 7.53 14.82 15.52
CA LYS A 547 7.28 14.77 14.08
C LYS A 547 8.56 14.54 13.26
N SER A 548 9.67 15.16 13.67
CA SER A 548 10.98 15.05 13.01
C SER A 548 11.60 13.64 13.12
N GLN A 549 11.23 12.88 14.15
CA GLN A 549 11.74 11.53 14.37
C GLN A 549 10.90 10.45 13.67
N PHE A 550 9.66 10.78 13.31
CA PHE A 550 8.71 9.81 12.77
C PHE A 550 9.18 9.15 11.46
N MET A 551 9.85 9.89 10.57
CA MET A 551 10.39 9.33 9.32
C MET A 551 11.39 8.19 9.60
N GLY A 552 12.34 8.41 10.51
CA GLY A 552 13.35 7.39 10.87
C GLY A 552 12.71 6.18 11.54
N LEU A 553 11.72 6.40 12.41
CA LEU A 553 10.95 5.33 13.04
C LEU A 553 10.18 4.48 12.01
N ALA A 554 9.39 5.12 11.15
CA ALA A 554 8.56 4.44 10.15
C ALA A 554 9.41 3.70 9.12
N SER A 555 10.43 4.34 8.56
CA SER A 555 11.32 3.71 7.57
C SER A 555 12.11 2.55 8.15
N GLY A 556 12.59 2.64 9.41
CA GLY A 556 13.26 1.53 10.09
C GLY A 556 12.34 0.32 10.31
N MET A 557 11.09 0.55 10.71
CA MET A 557 10.08 -0.52 10.84
C MET A 557 9.72 -1.11 9.48
N ALA A 558 9.56 -0.26 8.47
CA ALA A 558 9.27 -0.65 7.10
C ALA A 558 10.40 -1.50 6.49
N ARG A 559 11.66 -1.17 6.77
CA ARG A 559 12.81 -1.93 6.25
C ARG A 559 12.89 -3.34 6.86
N ARG A 560 12.74 -3.48 8.18
CA ARG A 560 12.67 -4.81 8.83
C ARG A 560 11.47 -5.63 8.34
N SER A 561 10.34 -4.95 8.10
CA SER A 561 9.16 -5.57 7.50
C SER A 561 9.45 -6.05 6.08
N TRP A 562 10.09 -5.22 5.26
CA TRP A 562 10.50 -5.57 3.90
C TRP A 562 11.47 -6.77 3.90
N GLU A 563 12.42 -6.86 4.84
CA GLU A 563 13.35 -8.02 4.91
C GLU A 563 12.62 -9.35 5.13
N SER A 564 11.58 -9.35 5.96
CA SER A 564 10.83 -10.57 6.32
C SER A 564 9.67 -10.90 5.38
N THR A 565 9.11 -9.91 4.69
CA THR A 565 7.88 -10.07 3.89
C THR A 565 8.06 -9.73 2.42
N GLY A 566 9.07 -8.91 2.10
CA GLY A 566 9.33 -8.22 0.83
C GLY A 566 8.22 -7.30 0.35
N MET A 567 7.37 -6.83 1.27
CA MET A 567 6.48 -5.69 1.03
C MET A 567 7.31 -4.40 0.97
N SER A 568 7.09 -3.55 -0.04
CA SER A 568 7.80 -2.28 -0.26
C SER A 568 7.88 -1.48 1.04
N ALA A 569 9.10 -1.19 1.48
CA ALA A 569 9.38 -0.33 2.60
C ALA A 569 9.00 1.12 2.27
N ALA A 570 9.14 1.55 1.02
CA ALA A 570 8.70 2.86 0.55
C ALA A 570 7.19 3.04 0.76
N LEU A 571 6.39 2.08 0.28
CA LEU A 571 4.93 2.09 0.39
C LEU A 571 4.48 2.08 1.85
N GLN A 572 5.06 1.20 2.67
CA GLN A 572 4.75 1.12 4.10
C GLN A 572 5.03 2.42 4.85
N THR A 573 6.18 3.04 4.57
CA THR A 573 6.57 4.31 5.18
C THR A 573 5.59 5.41 4.78
N ALA A 574 5.22 5.48 3.50
CA ALA A 574 4.24 6.45 3.01
C ALA A 574 2.85 6.25 3.61
N GLN A 575 2.39 5.00 3.76
CA GLN A 575 1.13 4.69 4.44
C GLN A 575 1.18 5.17 5.89
N ALA A 576 2.22 4.82 6.64
CA ALA A 576 2.34 5.23 8.04
C ALA A 576 2.33 6.76 8.18
N ILE A 577 3.02 7.50 7.30
CA ILE A 577 3.00 8.97 7.27
C ILE A 577 1.60 9.51 7.00
N LEU A 578 0.92 8.98 5.98
CA LEU A 578 -0.40 9.45 5.55
C LEU A 578 -1.47 9.17 6.61
N GLU A 579 -1.52 7.94 7.13
CA GLU A 579 -2.55 7.48 8.07
C GLU A 579 -2.48 8.20 9.43
N THR A 580 -1.28 8.55 9.88
CA THR A 580 -1.07 9.17 11.19
C THR A 580 -0.81 10.67 11.13
N GLY A 581 -0.73 11.26 9.93
CA GLY A 581 -0.27 12.63 9.75
C GLY A 581 1.10 12.86 10.40
N TRP A 582 2.11 12.09 9.97
CA TRP A 582 3.47 12.11 10.54
C TRP A 582 3.58 11.68 12.01
N GLY A 583 2.80 10.67 12.39
CA GLY A 583 2.78 10.12 13.75
C GLY A 583 2.05 10.99 14.76
N GLN A 584 1.44 12.10 14.32
CA GLN A 584 0.86 13.12 15.21
C GLN A 584 -0.60 12.86 15.57
N SER A 585 -1.29 12.01 14.80
CA SER A 585 -2.72 11.74 14.92
C SER A 585 -3.01 10.26 15.16
N VAL A 586 -2.51 9.69 16.27
CA VAL A 586 -2.87 8.32 16.66
C VAL A 586 -4.11 8.32 17.56
N PRO A 587 -5.09 7.41 17.32
CA PRO A 587 -6.29 7.34 18.13
C PRO A 587 -5.99 7.20 19.63
N VAL A 588 -6.72 7.94 20.43
CA VAL A 588 -6.72 7.87 21.89
C VAL A 588 -8.14 7.60 22.31
N ASP A 589 -8.31 6.80 23.36
CA ASP A 589 -9.61 6.61 23.96
C ASP A 589 -10.16 7.95 24.43
N LYS A 590 -11.27 8.35 23.81
CA LYS A 590 -11.91 9.65 23.97
C LYS A 590 -12.23 9.99 25.43
N TYR A 591 -12.49 8.97 26.26
CA TYR A 591 -12.97 9.14 27.63
C TYR A 591 -11.88 8.90 28.68
N SER A 592 -11.08 7.84 28.53
CA SER A 592 -10.04 7.47 29.49
C SER A 592 -8.67 8.08 29.19
N GLY A 593 -8.46 8.59 27.97
CA GLY A 593 -7.15 9.08 27.52
C GLY A 593 -6.14 7.97 27.24
N LYS A 594 -6.58 6.69 27.25
CA LYS A 594 -5.76 5.52 26.93
C LYS A 594 -5.23 5.62 25.50
N PHE A 595 -3.91 5.55 25.36
CA PHE A 595 -3.26 5.58 24.06
C PHE A 595 -3.44 4.25 23.33
N SER A 596 -3.78 4.27 22.03
CA SER A 596 -4.02 3.04 21.27
C SER A 596 -2.77 2.44 20.62
N SER A 597 -1.73 3.24 20.38
CA SER A 597 -0.59 2.87 19.53
C SER A 597 -0.98 2.41 18.10
N ASN A 598 -2.19 2.75 17.61
CA ASN A 598 -2.71 2.31 16.32
C ASN A 598 -2.26 3.23 15.17
N LEU A 599 -1.23 2.79 14.44
CA LEU A 599 -0.62 3.56 13.35
C LEU A 599 -1.41 3.55 12.03
N PHE A 600 -2.43 2.69 11.89
CA PHE A 600 -3.10 2.46 10.60
C PHE A 600 -4.63 2.55 10.70
N GLY A 601 -5.15 3.16 11.78
CA GLY A 601 -6.59 3.40 11.96
C GLY A 601 -7.45 2.12 11.94
N ILE A 602 -6.87 0.96 12.29
CA ILE A 602 -7.58 -0.33 12.15
C ILE A 602 -8.71 -0.40 13.19
N LYS A 603 -9.96 -0.59 12.73
CA LYS A 603 -11.15 -0.73 13.58
C LYS A 603 -11.23 -2.10 14.28
N GLY A 604 -11.93 -2.14 15.41
CA GLY A 604 -12.21 -3.36 16.19
C GLY A 604 -11.34 -3.52 17.44
N LYS A 605 -11.12 -4.77 17.87
CA LYS A 605 -10.39 -5.12 19.10
C LYS A 605 -9.01 -5.69 18.79
N GLY A 606 -7.96 -5.10 19.35
CA GLY A 606 -6.57 -5.53 19.25
C GLY A 606 -6.08 -6.24 20.53
N PRO A 607 -4.78 -6.56 20.61
CA PRO A 607 -4.17 -7.23 21.78
C PRO A 607 -4.34 -6.46 23.10
N ALA A 608 -4.36 -5.13 23.06
CA ALA A 608 -4.62 -4.28 24.24
C ALA A 608 -6.11 -3.86 24.35
N GLY A 609 -7.01 -4.54 23.64
CA GLY A 609 -8.43 -4.22 23.58
C GLY A 609 -8.78 -3.18 22.51
N SER A 610 -9.74 -2.32 22.80
CA SER A 610 -10.18 -1.24 21.92
C SER A 610 -9.98 0.12 22.59
N VAL A 611 -9.91 1.18 21.79
CA VAL A 611 -10.15 2.56 22.21
C VAL A 611 -11.38 3.10 21.49
N ILE A 612 -12.14 3.97 22.14
CA ILE A 612 -13.25 4.68 21.51
C ILE A 612 -12.74 5.99 20.91
N SER A 613 -12.96 6.19 19.61
CA SER A 613 -12.67 7.45 18.91
C SER A 613 -13.79 7.81 17.93
N ASN A 614 -13.81 9.03 17.43
CA ASN A 614 -14.90 9.52 16.58
C ASN A 614 -14.79 8.99 15.12
N THR A 615 -15.92 8.61 14.53
CA THR A 615 -16.12 8.40 13.08
C THR A 615 -17.31 9.24 12.61
N TRP A 616 -17.39 9.54 11.31
CA TRP A 616 -18.51 10.28 10.73
C TRP A 616 -19.68 9.36 10.36
N GLU A 617 -20.90 9.86 10.54
CA GLU A 617 -22.18 9.25 10.12
C GLU A 617 -23.09 10.33 9.52
N GLU A 618 -24.09 9.91 8.75
CA GLU A 618 -25.12 10.80 8.19
C GLU A 618 -26.53 10.36 8.64
N TYR A 619 -27.37 11.31 9.06
CA TYR A 619 -28.74 11.08 9.53
C TYR A 619 -29.58 12.30 9.20
N ASN A 620 -30.76 12.08 8.59
CA ASN A 620 -31.63 13.14 8.07
C ASN A 620 -30.89 14.16 7.17
N GLY A 621 -29.83 13.72 6.45
CA GLY A 621 -29.01 14.54 5.57
C GLY A 621 -28.00 15.46 6.25
N THR A 622 -27.75 15.26 7.55
CA THR A 622 -26.71 15.98 8.30
C THR A 622 -25.62 15.00 8.76
N THR A 623 -24.35 15.39 8.64
CA THR A 623 -23.24 14.58 9.14
C THR A 623 -22.92 14.90 10.60
N PHE A 624 -22.65 13.88 11.39
CA PHE A 624 -22.28 14.01 12.80
C PHE A 624 -21.24 12.95 13.18
N ARG A 625 -20.63 13.12 14.35
CA ARG A 625 -19.61 12.21 14.86
C ARG A 625 -20.23 11.23 15.85
N ILE A 626 -20.01 9.95 15.62
CA ILE A 626 -20.32 8.89 16.59
C ILE A 626 -19.03 8.28 17.13
N ASP A 627 -19.16 7.61 18.27
CA ASP A 627 -18.11 6.76 18.81
C ASP A 627 -17.98 5.47 17.98
N ALA A 628 -16.74 5.10 17.67
CA ALA A 628 -16.37 3.83 17.06
C ALA A 628 -15.17 3.21 17.77
N GLU A 629 -15.10 1.87 17.76
CA GLU A 629 -13.99 1.13 18.34
C GLU A 629 -12.83 0.98 17.35
N PHE A 630 -11.65 1.38 17.80
CA PHE A 630 -10.38 1.18 17.12
C PHE A 630 -9.50 0.24 17.93
N ARG A 631 -8.72 -0.60 17.24
CA ARG A 631 -7.82 -1.55 17.90
C ARG A 631 -6.82 -0.80 18.77
N ALA A 632 -6.58 -1.30 19.96
CA ALA A 632 -5.51 -0.85 20.84
C ALA A 632 -4.40 -1.90 20.90
N TYR A 633 -3.16 -1.43 21.01
CA TYR A 633 -1.96 -2.25 21.04
C TYR A 633 -1.08 -1.85 22.23
N ASN A 634 -0.29 -2.80 22.74
CA ASN A 634 0.64 -2.54 23.83
C ASN A 634 1.81 -1.66 23.37
N ASN A 635 2.13 -1.68 22.08
CA ASN A 635 3.14 -0.86 21.45
C ASN A 635 2.88 -0.74 19.94
N ILE A 636 3.60 0.17 19.28
CA ILE A 636 3.47 0.40 17.84
C ILE A 636 3.94 -0.77 16.96
N SER A 637 4.80 -1.66 17.47
CA SER A 637 5.27 -2.83 16.71
C SER A 637 4.15 -3.86 16.54
N GLU A 638 3.30 -4.03 17.55
CA GLU A 638 2.06 -4.82 17.41
C GLU A 638 1.13 -4.23 16.35
N SER A 639 0.91 -2.91 16.34
CA SER A 639 0.10 -2.25 15.30
C SER A 639 0.64 -2.48 13.90
N TRP A 640 1.97 -2.37 13.73
CA TRP A 640 2.63 -2.62 12.45
C TRP A 640 2.50 -4.08 12.02
N ASN A 641 2.65 -5.02 12.94
CA ASN A 641 2.48 -6.44 12.65
C ASN A 641 1.06 -6.80 12.28
N ASP A 642 0.06 -6.21 12.94
CA ASP A 642 -1.35 -6.44 12.64
C ASP A 642 -1.74 -5.89 11.25
N HIS A 643 -1.23 -4.71 10.88
CA HIS A 643 -1.37 -4.18 9.52
C HIS A 643 -0.78 -5.12 8.46
N LYS A 644 0.40 -5.69 8.71
CA LYS A 644 1.01 -6.69 7.79
C LYS A 644 0.15 -7.93 7.65
N LYS A 645 -0.33 -8.50 8.77
CA LYS A 645 -1.22 -9.67 8.74
C LYS A 645 -2.47 -9.38 7.93
N LEU A 646 -3.07 -8.20 8.07
CA LEU A 646 -4.20 -7.78 7.25
C LEU A 646 -3.90 -7.88 5.75
N LEU A 647 -2.78 -7.31 5.30
CA LEU A 647 -2.41 -7.27 3.87
C LEU A 647 -1.92 -8.63 3.32
N LEU A 648 -1.27 -9.45 4.16
CA LEU A 648 -0.67 -10.71 3.73
C LEU A 648 -1.63 -11.90 3.84
N GLU A 649 -2.58 -11.88 4.79
CA GLU A 649 -3.42 -13.04 5.07
C GLU A 649 -4.85 -12.91 4.54
N LYS A 650 -5.40 -11.69 4.41
CA LYS A 650 -6.77 -11.55 3.88
C LYS A 650 -6.80 -11.78 2.37
N GLU A 651 -7.77 -12.58 1.94
CA GLU A 651 -7.94 -13.00 0.54
C GLU A 651 -8.03 -11.82 -0.42
N ARG A 652 -8.79 -10.77 -0.08
CA ARG A 652 -8.99 -9.56 -0.91
C ARG A 652 -7.70 -8.86 -1.34
N TYR A 653 -6.60 -9.04 -0.60
CA TYR A 653 -5.29 -8.46 -0.91
C TYR A 653 -4.40 -9.37 -1.79
N GLY A 654 -4.95 -10.42 -2.40
CA GLY A 654 -4.21 -11.27 -3.36
C GLY A 654 -3.53 -10.46 -4.46
N ILE A 655 -4.29 -9.57 -5.12
CA ILE A 655 -3.77 -8.67 -6.15
C ILE A 655 -2.68 -7.73 -5.66
N PHE A 656 -2.61 -7.44 -4.36
CA PHE A 656 -1.54 -6.65 -3.76
C PHE A 656 -0.29 -7.50 -3.57
N ARG A 657 -0.43 -8.73 -3.07
CA ARG A 657 0.71 -9.64 -2.84
C ARG A 657 1.49 -9.94 -4.13
N ASP A 658 0.82 -9.96 -5.28
CA ASP A 658 1.47 -10.16 -6.58
C ASP A 658 2.44 -9.02 -6.96
N VAL A 659 2.25 -7.84 -6.39
CA VAL A 659 3.01 -6.61 -6.72
C VAL A 659 3.54 -5.87 -5.50
N MET A 660 3.50 -6.47 -4.31
CA MET A 660 3.78 -5.78 -3.05
C MET A 660 5.23 -5.28 -2.94
N HIS A 661 6.15 -5.81 -3.75
CA HIS A 661 7.53 -5.35 -3.87
C HIS A 661 7.65 -4.02 -4.61
N ASP A 662 6.64 -3.63 -5.38
CA ASP A 662 6.63 -2.40 -6.17
C ASP A 662 5.69 -1.37 -5.54
N SER A 663 6.23 -0.22 -5.14
CA SER A 663 5.45 0.82 -4.46
C SER A 663 4.34 1.43 -5.31
N THR A 664 4.53 1.54 -6.63
CA THR A 664 3.58 2.17 -7.57
C THR A 664 2.44 1.20 -7.88
N LEU A 665 2.77 -0.03 -8.27
CA LEU A 665 1.77 -1.06 -8.52
C LEU A 665 1.04 -1.43 -7.22
N GLY A 666 1.77 -1.53 -6.11
CA GLY A 666 1.26 -1.81 -4.78
C GLY A 666 0.23 -0.78 -4.31
N ALA A 667 0.49 0.52 -4.51
CA ALA A 667 -0.44 1.58 -4.12
C ALA A 667 -1.81 1.47 -4.81
N TRP A 668 -1.83 1.17 -6.11
CA TRP A 668 -3.09 0.91 -6.82
C TRP A 668 -3.75 -0.40 -6.40
N ALA A 669 -2.96 -1.47 -6.21
CA ALA A 669 -3.48 -2.76 -5.81
C ALA A 669 -4.14 -2.75 -4.42
N ILE A 670 -3.56 -2.06 -3.43
CA ILE A 670 -4.21 -1.92 -2.09
C ILE A 670 -5.52 -1.16 -2.18
N ARG A 671 -5.62 -0.14 -3.05
CA ARG A 671 -6.87 0.59 -3.27
C ARG A 671 -7.92 -0.32 -3.92
N ARG A 672 -7.56 -1.05 -4.98
CA ARG A 672 -8.45 -2.02 -5.64
C ARG A 672 -8.96 -3.09 -4.66
N ALA A 673 -8.12 -3.50 -3.71
CA ALA A 673 -8.49 -4.43 -2.64
C ALA A 673 -9.40 -3.82 -1.55
N GLY A 674 -9.76 -2.53 -1.65
CA GLY A 674 -10.67 -1.85 -0.73
C GLY A 674 -10.00 -1.39 0.57
N TYR A 675 -8.72 -1.02 0.54
CA TYR A 675 -8.04 -0.41 1.69
C TYR A 675 -8.58 1.00 1.99
N ALA A 676 -8.81 1.81 0.95
CA ALA A 676 -9.33 3.18 1.06
C ALA A 676 -10.43 3.45 0.03
N THR A 677 -11.44 4.23 0.41
CA THR A 677 -12.51 4.70 -0.50
C THR A 677 -12.08 5.93 -1.31
N ASP A 678 -11.08 6.66 -0.85
CA ASP A 678 -10.50 7.82 -1.54
C ASP A 678 -9.88 7.40 -2.89
N SER A 679 -10.35 8.03 -3.98
CA SER A 679 -9.82 7.78 -5.33
C SER A 679 -8.38 8.22 -5.52
N GLN A 680 -7.93 9.21 -4.74
CA GLN A 680 -6.60 9.80 -4.84
C GLN A 680 -5.60 9.21 -3.84
N TYR A 681 -6.00 8.20 -3.06
CA TYR A 681 -5.13 7.57 -2.06
C TYR A 681 -3.78 7.07 -2.64
N PRO A 682 -3.74 6.35 -3.79
CA PRO A 682 -2.48 5.93 -4.40
C PRO A 682 -1.59 7.11 -4.84
N ILE A 683 -2.21 8.17 -5.38
CA ILE A 683 -1.50 9.38 -5.80
C ILE A 683 -0.84 10.06 -4.59
N LYS A 684 -1.55 10.17 -3.46
CA LYS A 684 -1.01 10.72 -2.21
C LYS A 684 0.21 9.92 -1.73
N LEU A 685 0.14 8.59 -1.76
CA LEU A 685 1.26 7.73 -1.38
C LEU A 685 2.46 7.91 -2.31
N MET A 686 2.25 7.90 -3.62
CA MET A 686 3.33 8.09 -4.61
C MET A 686 3.98 9.47 -4.46
N ASN A 687 3.20 10.52 -4.16
CA ASN A 687 3.74 11.85 -3.90
C ASN A 687 4.64 11.86 -2.66
N ILE A 688 4.24 11.21 -1.56
CA ILE A 688 5.08 11.06 -0.36
C ILE A 688 6.36 10.29 -0.70
N ILE A 689 6.25 9.16 -1.41
CA ILE A 689 7.39 8.33 -1.82
C ILE A 689 8.41 9.17 -2.61
N LYS A 690 7.94 9.91 -3.61
CA LYS A 690 8.78 10.77 -4.44
C LYS A 690 9.40 11.92 -3.64
N GLN A 691 8.60 12.62 -2.85
CA GLN A 691 9.04 13.80 -2.09
C GLN A 691 10.20 13.47 -1.14
N TYR A 692 10.20 12.28 -0.52
CA TYR A 692 11.21 11.87 0.45
C TYR A 692 12.18 10.82 -0.10
N ASN A 693 12.20 10.58 -1.42
CA ASN A 693 13.04 9.59 -2.08
C ASN A 693 12.98 8.20 -1.42
N LEU A 694 11.77 7.78 -1.01
CA LEU A 694 11.58 6.56 -0.23
C LEU A 694 11.85 5.29 -1.06
N GLN A 695 11.92 5.39 -2.40
CA GLN A 695 12.26 4.27 -3.27
C GLN A 695 13.61 3.63 -2.93
N GLU A 696 14.56 4.40 -2.38
CA GLU A 696 15.86 3.86 -1.92
C GLU A 696 15.72 2.80 -0.83
N LEU A 697 14.62 2.82 -0.06
CA LEU A 697 14.34 1.82 0.98
C LEU A 697 14.05 0.42 0.40
N ASP A 698 13.65 0.35 -0.87
CA ASP A 698 13.30 -0.90 -1.56
C ASP A 698 14.48 -1.51 -2.31
N LYS A 699 15.58 -0.76 -2.47
CA LYS A 699 16.76 -1.22 -3.20
C LYS A 699 17.57 -2.25 -2.41
N ILE A 700 18.17 -3.19 -3.14
CA ILE A 700 18.97 -4.28 -2.57
C ILE A 700 20.28 -4.50 -3.30
N SER A 701 21.24 -5.09 -2.60
CA SER A 701 22.48 -5.64 -3.14
C SER A 701 22.45 -7.17 -3.07
N ILE A 702 23.37 -7.83 -3.76
CA ILE A 702 23.51 -9.29 -3.80
C ILE A 702 24.95 -9.74 -3.58
#